data_AF-A0A0X1U8R6-F1
#
_entry.id   AF-A0A0X1U8R6-F1
#
_cell.length_a   1.000
_cell.length_b   1.000
_cell.length_c   1.000
_cell.angle_alpha   90.00
_cell.angle_beta   90.00
_cell.angle_gamma   90.00
#
_symmetry.space_group_name_H-M   'P 1'
#
loop_
_entity.id
_entity.type
_entity.pdbx_description
1 polymer ?
#
loop_
_entity_poly.entity_id
_entity_poly.type
_entity_poly.pdbx_seq_one_letter_code
_entity_poly.pdbx_strand_id
1 'polypeptide(L)'
;MKKKILSLLLASSMMISLGMLPTGCSSDNSASNNVEALWDGGNTRNKIVAISDIHLGIEDKYSETLKNRPILIEFLQRLQKTKDVRELVIDGDFLDEWFLPVYYPSYTDQRQFYKDAIANNQGVIDELNNVIDSGIKLVYVPGNHDMTLEADVLQEAIPKLVQARDAQGLGTYYTGDRNEIAIEHGHRYDVFSAPDTVTNAELCGNANTILPAGYFYARYAATWVLEGRPKVEKDIPVVTKVPDQSDVDQYGAYIYYSLLKDISTRMTPNENLDEKIFDMHISGFDDAYSYLDFYPTQQADGTISAPVLFRNIQRTWQERQILNKVKVTNSFTEAVAGTVNWDYYAAQAKAQYLDNPNENVDVVVFGHTHVPMYCDTGNGKYYLNDGTWIDHNTDYPDATRTFAVITTGDETTAAIYSYSEDGSITDITSSVSKTDEKNTANSLENVAFDYKAVENYGDDAKQARYVEVSGLKDNTVQEKLNKELKDFCLSPTLSSESDTTYDIMPVFEVVGGDLLSIRVYNTAYTAGAAYPVNSIQTQLFSLTTGDKNAGNIWDFIKDKNAFKQLVLDGKLGMTAAGVEGEIPKDLKSEAYKKLSESIDTSEFAKQFYFGDGGNLNVWCEGKNHATGDYWLFDIPVTELENIASDRLLPIIEAIKKLSN
;
A
#
# COMPACT_ATOMS: atom_id res chain seq x y z
N MET A 1 -59.20 38.31 -0.46
CA MET A 1 -59.27 37.03 -1.19
C MET A 1 -59.05 35.85 -0.23
N LYS A 2 -58.95 34.60 -0.74
CA LYS A 2 -58.87 33.32 0.00
C LYS A 2 -57.69 33.28 1.01
N LYS A 3 -57.88 32.88 2.29
CA LYS A 3 -57.58 31.55 2.95
C LYS A 3 -56.09 31.14 2.90
N LYS A 4 -55.41 30.49 3.87
CA LYS A 4 -55.66 29.77 5.16
C LYS A 4 -54.26 29.68 5.90
N ILE A 5 -54.01 29.41 7.20
CA ILE A 5 -54.75 29.49 8.48
C ILE A 5 -53.78 29.30 9.71
N LEU A 6 -54.30 29.56 10.92
CA LEU A 6 -54.01 29.06 12.30
C LEU A 6 -53.31 27.68 12.49
N SER A 7 -52.75 27.27 13.65
CA SER A 7 -52.47 27.92 14.96
C SER A 7 -51.67 26.99 15.91
N LEU A 8 -50.93 27.55 16.89
CA LEU A 8 -50.44 26.85 18.08
C LEU A 8 -51.57 26.57 19.10
N LEU A 9 -51.41 25.57 19.98
CA LEU A 9 -51.47 25.76 21.45
C LEU A 9 -51.08 24.50 22.26
N LEU A 10 -50.87 24.70 23.57
CA LEU A 10 -50.30 23.74 24.54
C LEU A 10 -51.35 22.88 25.27
N ALA A 11 -50.83 21.84 25.94
CA ALA A 11 -51.47 20.90 26.85
C ALA A 11 -52.37 21.48 27.97
N SER A 12 -53.33 20.66 28.44
CA SER A 12 -53.62 20.39 29.87
C SER A 12 -54.81 19.42 30.08
N SER A 13 -54.65 18.37 30.89
CA SER A 13 -55.70 17.73 31.72
C SER A 13 -55.12 16.55 32.53
N MET A 14 -55.80 16.12 33.60
CA MET A 14 -55.15 15.39 34.72
C MET A 14 -56.04 14.31 35.36
N MET A 15 -55.45 13.13 35.64
CA MET A 15 -55.81 12.05 36.59
C MET A 15 -57.25 11.56 36.81
N ILE A 16 -57.39 10.21 36.84
CA ILE A 16 -58.09 9.36 37.85
C ILE A 16 -57.72 7.89 37.48
N SER A 17 -56.78 7.24 38.18
CA SER A 17 -56.97 6.28 39.31
C SER A 17 -57.72 4.98 38.93
N LEU A 18 -57.34 3.76 39.35
CA LEU A 18 -56.31 3.29 40.29
C LEU A 18 -56.08 1.76 40.06
N GLY A 19 -54.86 1.22 40.15
CA GLY A 19 -54.68 -0.24 39.99
C GLY A 19 -53.27 -0.85 40.06
N MET A 20 -52.90 -1.37 41.24
CA MET A 20 -51.81 -2.32 41.53
C MET A 20 -50.34 -1.85 41.39
N LEU A 21 -49.46 -2.63 42.04
CA LEU A 21 -48.04 -2.36 42.32
C LEU A 21 -47.12 -3.17 41.37
N PRO A 22 -45.83 -2.81 41.24
CA PRO A 22 -45.00 -3.30 40.14
C PRO A 22 -44.58 -4.76 40.28
N THR A 23 -45.03 -5.60 39.35
CA THR A 23 -44.34 -6.84 38.97
C THR A 23 -43.27 -6.50 37.93
N GLY A 24 -42.01 -6.63 38.29
CA GLY A 24 -40.92 -6.57 37.31
C GLY A 24 -40.98 -7.80 36.39
N CYS A 25 -41.12 -7.57 35.08
CA CYS A 25 -40.87 -8.58 34.06
C CYS A 25 -39.51 -8.30 33.43
N SER A 26 -38.48 -8.98 33.92
CA SER A 26 -37.20 -9.09 33.21
C SER A 26 -37.42 -9.98 31.99
N SER A 27 -37.18 -9.45 30.79
CA SER A 27 -37.12 -10.21 29.54
C SER A 27 -36.41 -9.40 28.46
N ASP A 28 -35.20 -9.74 27.98
CA ASP A 28 -34.35 -10.86 28.36
C ASP A 28 -32.86 -10.49 28.29
N ASN A 29 -32.19 -10.36 29.44
CA ASN A 29 -30.72 -10.37 29.51
C ASN A 29 -30.24 -11.84 29.47
N SER A 30 -30.45 -12.53 28.34
CA SER A 30 -30.12 -13.95 28.18
C SER A 30 -29.45 -14.28 26.83
N ALA A 31 -28.39 -13.54 26.50
CA ALA A 31 -27.44 -13.90 25.43
C ALA A 31 -26.07 -14.37 25.97
N SER A 32 -25.78 -14.15 27.26
CA SER A 32 -24.43 -14.22 27.86
C SER A 32 -24.08 -15.55 28.55
N ASN A 33 -24.52 -16.70 28.02
CA ASN A 33 -24.29 -18.00 28.69
C ASN A 33 -23.94 -19.20 27.79
N ASN A 34 -23.80 -19.03 26.46
CA ASN A 34 -23.56 -20.18 25.57
C ASN A 34 -22.60 -19.90 24.39
N VAL A 35 -21.73 -18.89 24.53
CA VAL A 35 -20.58 -18.68 23.62
C VAL A 35 -19.47 -19.67 23.98
N GLU A 36 -19.03 -20.47 23.01
CA GLU A 36 -17.99 -21.48 23.21
C GLU A 36 -16.57 -20.87 23.23
N ALA A 37 -15.56 -21.61 23.70
CA ALA A 37 -14.18 -21.14 23.58
C ALA A 37 -13.77 -20.95 22.10
N LEU A 38 -12.71 -20.19 21.85
CA LEU A 38 -12.16 -20.02 20.49
C LEU A 38 -11.70 -21.38 19.92
N TRP A 39 -11.05 -22.19 20.76
CA TRP A 39 -10.68 -23.59 20.50
C TRP A 39 -10.74 -24.40 21.80
N ASP A 40 -10.64 -25.74 21.71
CA ASP A 40 -10.53 -26.62 22.88
C ASP A 40 -9.13 -26.49 23.51
N GLY A 41 -9.00 -25.48 24.38
CA GLY A 41 -7.72 -25.07 24.97
C GLY A 41 -7.15 -26.07 25.98
N GLY A 42 -5.82 -26.22 25.93
CA GLY A 42 -5.08 -27.10 26.83
C GLY A 42 -5.13 -26.71 28.32
N ASN A 43 -4.58 -27.59 29.18
CA ASN A 43 -4.49 -27.34 30.62
C ASN A 43 -3.34 -26.40 31.04
N THR A 44 -2.54 -25.92 30.08
CA THR A 44 -1.37 -25.07 30.31
C THR A 44 -1.60 -23.71 29.66
N ARG A 45 -1.48 -22.62 30.42
CA ARG A 45 -1.57 -21.25 29.87
C ARG A 45 -0.25 -20.83 29.22
N ASN A 46 -0.06 -21.23 27.96
CA ASN A 46 1.15 -20.94 27.17
C ASN A 46 0.90 -20.26 25.81
N LYS A 47 -0.34 -19.84 25.52
CA LYS A 47 -0.67 -19.08 24.31
C LYS A 47 -0.75 -17.58 24.58
N ILE A 48 -0.17 -16.80 23.68
CA ILE A 48 -0.26 -15.35 23.60
C ILE A 48 -1.04 -15.03 22.32
N VAL A 49 -2.06 -14.17 22.44
CA VAL A 49 -2.84 -13.67 21.30
C VAL A 49 -2.48 -12.21 21.07
N ALA A 50 -2.23 -11.81 19.82
CA ALA A 50 -2.07 -10.41 19.43
C ALA A 50 -3.18 -10.01 18.44
N ILE A 51 -3.68 -8.78 18.61
CA ILE A 51 -4.59 -8.07 17.71
C ILE A 51 -4.14 -6.62 17.56
N SER A 52 -4.19 -6.08 16.34
CA SER A 52 -3.84 -4.70 16.00
C SER A 52 -4.92 -4.06 15.11
N ASP A 53 -4.68 -2.82 14.68
CA ASP A 53 -5.40 -2.11 13.64
C ASP A 53 -6.94 -2.21 13.83
N ILE A 54 -7.41 -1.69 14.97
CA ILE A 54 -8.78 -1.85 15.51
C ILE A 54 -9.64 -0.58 15.32
N HIS A 55 -9.06 0.62 15.21
CA HIS A 55 -9.72 1.86 14.74
C HIS A 55 -11.09 2.16 15.37
N LEU A 56 -11.15 2.12 16.71
CA LEU A 56 -12.36 2.47 17.47
C LEU A 56 -12.49 4.00 17.55
N GLY A 57 -13.30 4.57 16.65
CA GLY A 57 -13.48 6.01 16.51
C GLY A 57 -14.39 6.64 17.59
N ILE A 58 -14.21 7.95 17.79
CA ILE A 58 -14.96 8.79 18.74
C ILE A 58 -16.47 8.87 18.45
N GLU A 59 -16.87 8.75 17.19
CA GLU A 59 -18.27 8.62 16.76
C GLU A 59 -18.37 7.51 15.71
N ASP A 60 -19.47 6.76 15.69
CA ASP A 60 -19.62 5.57 14.81
C ASP A 60 -19.47 5.85 13.31
N LYS A 61 -19.83 7.06 12.86
CA LYS A 61 -19.61 7.54 11.48
C LYS A 61 -18.13 7.71 11.08
N TYR A 62 -17.20 7.60 12.04
CA TYR A 62 -15.75 7.75 11.86
C TYR A 62 -14.96 6.51 12.35
N SER A 63 -15.64 5.42 12.75
CA SER A 63 -14.96 4.18 13.15
C SER A 63 -14.92 3.23 11.96
N GLU A 64 -13.72 2.84 11.53
CA GLU A 64 -13.54 1.93 10.39
C GLU A 64 -13.95 0.47 10.71
N THR A 65 -14.25 0.18 11.99
CA THR A 65 -14.53 -1.14 12.56
C THR A 65 -16.00 -1.27 13.01
N LEU A 66 -16.93 -0.48 12.48
CA LEU A 66 -18.30 -0.40 12.99
C LEU A 66 -19.09 -1.72 12.86
N LYS A 67 -18.96 -2.46 11.76
CA LYS A 67 -19.58 -3.79 11.57
C LYS A 67 -18.84 -4.86 12.38
N ASN A 68 -17.52 -4.76 12.47
CA ASN A 68 -16.67 -5.74 13.13
C ASN A 68 -16.68 -5.59 14.67
N ARG A 69 -17.03 -4.42 15.22
CA ARG A 69 -17.10 -4.16 16.67
C ARG A 69 -17.93 -5.19 17.47
N PRO A 70 -19.17 -5.57 17.08
CA PRO A 70 -19.90 -6.66 17.75
C PRO A 70 -19.21 -8.03 17.62
N ILE A 71 -18.48 -8.28 16.53
CA ILE A 71 -17.74 -9.52 16.30
C ILE A 71 -16.48 -9.58 17.19
N LEU A 72 -15.81 -8.45 17.37
CA LEU A 72 -14.71 -8.28 18.35
C LEU A 72 -15.21 -8.51 19.79
N ILE A 73 -16.38 -7.99 20.15
CA ILE A 73 -17.02 -8.25 21.44
C ILE A 73 -17.26 -9.76 21.65
N GLU A 74 -17.75 -10.47 20.63
CA GLU A 74 -17.90 -11.93 20.69
C GLU A 74 -16.55 -12.65 20.82
N PHE A 75 -15.55 -12.28 20.01
CA PHE A 75 -14.18 -12.82 20.08
C PHE A 75 -13.60 -12.70 21.50
N LEU A 76 -13.74 -11.53 22.15
CA LEU A 76 -13.30 -11.32 23.52
C LEU A 76 -14.10 -12.17 24.53
N GLN A 77 -15.42 -12.29 24.37
CA GLN A 77 -16.27 -13.16 25.22
C GLN A 77 -15.88 -14.64 25.13
N ARG A 78 -15.43 -15.10 23.97
CA ARG A 78 -14.94 -16.47 23.72
C ARG A 78 -13.49 -16.67 24.17
N LEU A 79 -12.65 -15.65 24.03
CA LEU A 79 -11.29 -15.64 24.54
C LEU A 79 -11.27 -15.87 26.07
N GLN A 80 -12.19 -15.26 26.81
CA GLN A 80 -12.40 -15.51 28.25
C GLN A 80 -12.65 -16.98 28.62
N LYS A 81 -13.12 -17.81 27.69
CA LYS A 81 -13.38 -19.25 27.91
C LYS A 81 -12.22 -20.14 27.45
N THR A 82 -11.23 -19.57 26.77
CA THR A 82 -10.14 -20.27 26.10
C THR A 82 -8.96 -20.46 27.05
N LYS A 83 -8.83 -21.68 27.58
CA LYS A 83 -8.11 -21.95 28.85
C LYS A 83 -6.59 -21.92 28.77
N ASP A 84 -6.00 -22.05 27.59
CA ASP A 84 -4.55 -22.06 27.36
C ASP A 84 -3.99 -20.69 26.95
N VAL A 85 -4.84 -19.68 26.75
CA VAL A 85 -4.38 -18.29 26.59
C VAL A 85 -3.94 -17.72 27.94
N ARG A 86 -2.78 -17.08 27.96
CA ARG A 86 -2.23 -16.36 29.11
C ARG A 86 -2.21 -14.85 28.91
N GLU A 87 -2.09 -14.39 27.68
CA GLU A 87 -1.93 -12.99 27.30
C GLU A 87 -2.81 -12.65 26.10
N LEU A 88 -3.46 -11.48 26.16
CA LEU A 88 -3.95 -10.76 24.99
C LEU A 88 -3.12 -9.48 24.87
N VAL A 89 -2.60 -9.20 23.69
CA VAL A 89 -1.86 -7.97 23.38
C VAL A 89 -2.66 -7.20 22.33
N ILE A 90 -2.92 -5.93 22.62
CA ILE A 90 -3.40 -4.96 21.63
C ILE A 90 -2.17 -4.23 21.11
N ASP A 91 -1.76 -4.53 19.87
CA ASP A 91 -0.52 -4.02 19.27
C ASP A 91 -0.76 -2.80 18.38
N GLY A 92 -1.19 -1.71 19.03
CA GLY A 92 -1.45 -0.41 18.42
C GLY A 92 -2.84 -0.22 17.80
N ASP A 93 -3.04 1.00 17.32
CA ASP A 93 -4.22 1.52 16.61
C ASP A 93 -5.56 1.07 17.18
N PHE A 94 -5.69 1.25 18.50
CA PHE A 94 -6.86 0.85 19.26
C PHE A 94 -7.97 1.90 19.25
N LEU A 95 -7.64 3.15 19.59
CA LEU A 95 -8.59 4.28 19.68
C LEU A 95 -8.21 5.39 18.68
N ASP A 96 -9.08 5.67 17.72
CA ASP A 96 -8.66 6.44 16.53
C ASP A 96 -8.74 7.96 16.70
N GLU A 97 -7.60 8.67 16.62
CA GLU A 97 -7.50 10.14 16.56
C GLU A 97 -7.23 10.68 15.12
N TRP A 98 -6.97 9.79 14.15
CA TRP A 98 -6.48 10.13 12.81
C TRP A 98 -7.56 10.05 11.73
N PHE A 99 -8.49 9.08 11.79
CA PHE A 99 -9.58 8.91 10.81
C PHE A 99 -10.71 9.93 11.06
N LEU A 100 -10.39 11.21 10.95
CA LEU A 100 -11.31 12.34 11.16
C LEU A 100 -11.28 13.26 9.94
N PRO A 101 -12.42 13.58 9.32
CA PRO A 101 -12.43 14.51 8.18
C PRO A 101 -11.88 15.88 8.58
N VAL A 102 -11.44 16.66 7.61
CA VAL A 102 -10.93 18.02 7.85
C VAL A 102 -11.99 18.94 8.46
N TYR A 103 -13.26 18.73 8.09
CA TYR A 103 -14.42 19.40 8.71
C TYR A 103 -14.85 18.85 10.08
N TYR A 104 -14.13 17.90 10.67
CA TYR A 104 -14.33 17.54 12.09
C TYR A 104 -13.84 18.69 12.98
N PRO A 105 -14.66 19.19 13.94
CA PRO A 105 -14.30 20.35 14.76
C PRO A 105 -12.97 20.20 15.48
N SER A 106 -12.14 21.25 15.43
CA SER A 106 -10.91 21.34 16.21
C SER A 106 -11.18 21.26 17.72
N TYR A 107 -10.27 20.62 18.45
CA TYR A 107 -10.29 20.50 19.91
C TYR A 107 -8.89 20.80 20.47
N THR A 108 -8.80 20.97 21.79
CA THR A 108 -7.55 21.25 22.52
C THR A 108 -7.25 20.24 23.63
N ASP A 109 -8.23 19.39 23.99
CA ASP A 109 -8.13 18.43 25.08
C ASP A 109 -8.16 17.00 24.51
N GLN A 110 -6.98 16.49 24.16
CA GLN A 110 -6.79 15.12 23.65
C GLN A 110 -7.18 14.07 24.72
N ARG A 111 -7.06 14.39 26.02
CA ARG A 111 -7.49 13.50 27.11
C ARG A 111 -9.00 13.37 27.16
N GLN A 112 -9.75 14.43 26.87
CA GLN A 112 -11.20 14.38 26.71
C GLN A 112 -11.61 13.66 25.42
N PHE A 113 -10.92 13.89 24.30
CA PHE A 113 -11.14 13.15 23.05
C PHE A 113 -11.11 11.62 23.27
N TYR A 114 -10.05 11.11 23.91
CA TYR A 114 -9.95 9.68 24.20
C TYR A 114 -10.98 9.18 25.24
N LYS A 115 -11.41 10.01 26.19
CA LYS A 115 -12.50 9.64 27.11
C LYS A 115 -13.84 9.49 26.38
N ASP A 116 -14.12 10.34 25.40
CA ASP A 116 -15.33 10.24 24.59
C ASP A 116 -15.25 9.05 23.60
N ALA A 117 -14.07 8.74 23.05
CA ALA A 117 -13.84 7.52 22.26
C ALA A 117 -14.01 6.23 23.10
N ILE A 118 -13.48 6.20 24.33
CA ILE A 118 -13.71 5.11 25.30
C ILE A 118 -15.22 4.96 25.59
N ALA A 119 -15.93 6.07 25.80
CA ALA A 119 -17.37 6.06 26.08
C ALA A 119 -18.22 5.56 24.89
N ASN A 120 -17.88 5.96 23.65
CA ASN A 120 -18.54 5.46 22.43
C ASN A 120 -18.34 3.95 22.24
N ASN A 121 -17.21 3.42 22.72
CA ASN A 121 -16.79 2.03 22.53
C ASN A 121 -16.87 1.18 23.82
N GLN A 122 -17.64 1.62 24.83
CA GLN A 122 -17.68 1.02 26.17
C GLN A 122 -17.89 -0.51 26.19
N GLY A 123 -18.67 -1.08 25.26
CA GLY A 123 -18.88 -2.53 25.17
C GLY A 123 -17.60 -3.33 24.89
N VAL A 124 -16.62 -2.77 24.18
CA VAL A 124 -15.30 -3.38 23.99
C VAL A 124 -14.47 -3.25 25.27
N ILE A 125 -14.51 -2.08 25.90
CA ILE A 125 -13.80 -1.77 27.17
C ILE A 125 -14.27 -2.69 28.32
N ASP A 126 -15.57 -2.98 28.38
CA ASP A 126 -16.17 -3.90 29.34
C ASP A 126 -15.66 -5.34 29.13
N GLU A 127 -15.66 -5.84 27.89
CA GLU A 127 -15.16 -7.19 27.59
C GLU A 127 -13.64 -7.33 27.72
N LEU A 128 -12.87 -6.26 27.50
CA LEU A 128 -11.43 -6.24 27.81
C LEU A 128 -11.17 -6.34 29.32
N ASN A 129 -11.99 -5.70 30.17
CA ASN A 129 -11.93 -5.91 31.61
C ASN A 129 -12.36 -7.35 32.00
N ASN A 130 -13.37 -7.91 31.34
CA ASN A 130 -13.78 -9.31 31.55
C ASN A 130 -12.70 -10.32 31.11
N VAL A 131 -11.94 -10.04 30.04
CA VAL A 131 -10.76 -10.83 29.63
C VAL A 131 -9.74 -10.87 30.77
N ILE A 132 -9.47 -9.73 31.43
CA ILE A 132 -8.56 -9.70 32.59
C ILE A 132 -9.11 -10.54 33.76
N ASP A 133 -10.40 -10.42 34.07
CA ASP A 133 -11.02 -11.18 35.16
C ASP A 133 -11.20 -12.68 34.86
N SER A 134 -11.08 -13.09 33.59
CA SER A 134 -10.91 -14.50 33.19
C SER A 134 -9.50 -15.07 33.49
N GLY A 135 -8.56 -14.23 33.94
CA GLY A 135 -7.18 -14.60 34.25
C GLY A 135 -6.22 -14.51 33.05
N ILE A 136 -6.57 -13.76 32.00
CA ILE A 136 -5.68 -13.43 30.88
C ILE A 136 -5.03 -12.07 31.18
N LYS A 137 -3.71 -11.95 31.04
CA LYS A 137 -3.01 -10.67 31.13
C LYS A 137 -3.32 -9.85 29.87
N LEU A 138 -4.01 -8.71 30.02
CA LEU A 138 -4.16 -7.76 28.92
C LEU A 138 -2.96 -6.82 28.87
N VAL A 139 -2.42 -6.65 27.66
CA VAL A 139 -1.32 -5.75 27.34
C VAL A 139 -1.74 -4.81 26.20
N TYR A 140 -1.24 -3.59 26.21
CA TYR A 140 -1.40 -2.60 25.15
C TYR A 140 -0.05 -2.00 24.76
N VAL A 141 0.16 -1.85 23.46
CA VAL A 141 1.26 -1.12 22.82
C VAL A 141 0.66 0.04 22.02
N PRO A 142 1.24 1.26 22.01
CA PRO A 142 0.77 2.33 21.13
C PRO A 142 1.10 2.08 19.66
N GLY A 143 0.17 2.44 18.78
CA GLY A 143 0.38 2.56 17.34
C GLY A 143 0.51 4.03 16.91
N ASN A 144 0.24 4.34 15.65
CA ASN A 144 0.19 5.73 15.16
C ASN A 144 -1.17 6.40 15.39
N HIS A 145 -2.31 5.76 15.11
CA HIS A 145 -3.64 6.36 15.28
C HIS A 145 -3.96 6.71 16.74
N ASP A 146 -3.27 6.07 17.71
CA ASP A 146 -3.40 6.32 19.15
C ASP A 146 -2.11 6.83 19.84
N MET A 147 -1.13 7.33 19.08
CA MET A 147 0.20 7.73 19.61
C MET A 147 0.16 8.82 20.71
N THR A 148 -0.91 9.61 20.77
CA THR A 148 -1.10 10.71 21.73
C THR A 148 -1.89 10.27 22.98
N LEU A 149 -2.42 9.04 23.00
CA LEU A 149 -3.20 8.49 24.13
C LEU A 149 -2.37 8.44 25.41
N GLU A 150 -2.65 9.36 26.33
CA GLU A 150 -1.99 9.39 27.64
C GLU A 150 -2.33 8.15 28.49
N ALA A 151 -1.30 7.58 29.11
CA ALA A 151 -1.41 6.25 29.73
C ALA A 151 -2.42 6.18 30.87
N ASP A 152 -2.60 7.25 31.65
CA ASP A 152 -3.56 7.27 32.77
C ASP A 152 -5.02 7.36 32.30
N VAL A 153 -5.29 7.93 31.11
CA VAL A 153 -6.64 7.95 30.51
C VAL A 153 -7.11 6.53 30.21
N LEU A 154 -6.27 5.72 29.55
CA LEU A 154 -6.59 4.32 29.27
C LEU A 154 -6.58 3.47 30.56
N GLN A 155 -5.74 3.79 31.54
CA GLN A 155 -5.70 3.10 32.83
C GLN A 155 -6.96 3.39 33.68
N GLU A 156 -7.58 4.56 33.56
CA GLU A 156 -8.86 4.89 34.23
C GLU A 156 -9.98 3.97 33.74
N ALA A 157 -10.00 3.64 32.44
CA ALA A 157 -10.98 2.75 31.81
C ALA A 157 -10.66 1.25 31.99
N ILE A 158 -9.37 0.88 32.04
CA ILE A 158 -8.92 -0.51 32.23
C ILE A 158 -7.87 -0.58 33.37
N PRO A 159 -8.29 -0.59 34.65
CA PRO A 159 -7.38 -0.41 35.80
C PRO A 159 -6.35 -1.51 36.06
N LYS A 160 -6.40 -2.61 35.29
CA LYS A 160 -5.46 -3.75 35.36
C LYS A 160 -4.63 -3.94 34.08
N LEU A 161 -4.83 -3.09 33.07
CA LEU A 161 -4.08 -3.13 31.81
C LEU A 161 -2.58 -2.91 32.06
N VAL A 162 -1.73 -3.70 31.41
CA VAL A 162 -0.29 -3.43 31.30
C VAL A 162 -0.04 -2.64 30.02
N GLN A 163 0.63 -1.50 30.10
CA GLN A 163 1.00 -0.72 28.91
C GLN A 163 2.50 -0.82 28.67
N ALA A 164 2.89 -1.30 27.48
CA ALA A 164 4.28 -1.32 27.04
C ALA A 164 4.55 -0.02 26.26
N ARG A 165 5.39 0.84 26.84
CA ARG A 165 5.80 2.12 26.22
C ARG A 165 7.27 2.33 26.48
N ASP A 166 8.04 2.68 25.45
CA ASP A 166 9.47 2.99 25.58
C ASP A 166 9.82 4.42 25.15
N ALA A 167 9.06 5.02 24.25
CA ALA A 167 9.17 6.43 23.86
C ALA A 167 7.76 7.06 23.77
N GLN A 168 7.69 8.36 23.48
CA GLN A 168 6.40 9.02 23.31
C GLN A 168 5.74 8.49 22.02
N GLY A 169 4.50 8.02 22.10
CA GLY A 169 3.80 7.40 20.97
C GLY A 169 4.33 6.04 20.51
N LEU A 170 5.16 5.36 21.31
CA LEU A 170 5.89 4.15 20.92
C LEU A 170 6.07 3.17 22.08
N GLY A 171 6.08 1.88 21.76
CA GLY A 171 6.41 0.82 22.69
C GLY A 171 6.84 -0.47 21.98
N THR A 172 7.74 -1.23 22.61
CA THR A 172 7.94 -2.66 22.33
C THR A 172 7.62 -3.45 23.58
N TYR A 173 6.72 -4.42 23.47
CA TYR A 173 6.43 -5.39 24.52
C TYR A 173 7.28 -6.65 24.34
N TYR A 174 8.08 -6.99 25.35
CA TYR A 174 8.82 -8.25 25.38
C TYR A 174 8.13 -9.27 26.27
N THR A 175 7.97 -10.49 25.77
CA THR A 175 7.31 -11.61 26.46
C THR A 175 7.87 -12.96 25.98
N GLY A 176 7.21 -14.07 26.33
CA GLY A 176 7.71 -15.43 26.16
C GLY A 176 8.33 -15.99 27.43
N ASP A 177 8.64 -17.29 27.45
CA ASP A 177 9.16 -17.99 28.64
C ASP A 177 10.67 -17.74 28.86
N ARG A 178 11.34 -17.27 27.80
CA ARG A 178 12.75 -16.91 27.72
C ARG A 178 12.94 -15.42 27.41
N ASN A 179 11.86 -14.63 27.41
CA ASN A 179 11.79 -13.26 26.89
C ASN A 179 12.15 -13.19 25.38
N GLU A 180 11.71 -14.21 24.63
CA GLU A 180 12.04 -14.45 23.22
C GLU A 180 11.08 -13.82 22.20
N ILE A 181 10.01 -13.17 22.65
CA ILE A 181 8.98 -12.58 21.80
C ILE A 181 9.04 -11.06 21.94
N ALA A 182 9.13 -10.33 20.83
CA ALA A 182 8.95 -8.88 20.76
C ALA A 182 7.68 -8.55 19.97
N ILE A 183 6.87 -7.63 20.48
CA ILE A 183 5.63 -7.17 19.87
C ILE A 183 5.67 -5.64 19.83
N GLU A 184 5.59 -5.04 18.64
CA GLU A 184 5.38 -3.61 18.47
C GLU A 184 4.69 -3.28 17.15
N HIS A 185 3.74 -2.36 17.19
CA HIS A 185 2.92 -1.97 16.05
C HIS A 185 3.69 -1.78 14.73
N GLY A 186 4.88 -1.15 14.75
CA GLY A 186 5.82 -1.11 13.62
C GLY A 186 5.96 0.24 12.92
N HIS A 187 5.07 1.19 13.20
CA HIS A 187 5.11 2.58 12.71
C HIS A 187 6.41 3.33 13.01
N ARG A 188 7.19 2.88 14.01
CA ARG A 188 8.53 3.39 14.37
C ARG A 188 9.47 3.58 13.18
N TYR A 189 9.29 2.79 12.12
CA TYR A 189 10.16 2.74 10.94
C TYR A 189 9.60 3.46 9.71
N ASP A 190 8.36 3.93 9.73
CA ASP A 190 7.75 4.68 8.64
C ASP A 190 7.98 6.19 8.80
N VAL A 191 8.38 6.86 7.71
CA VAL A 191 8.55 8.32 7.69
C VAL A 191 7.23 9.07 7.90
N PHE A 192 6.11 8.51 7.45
CA PHE A 192 4.80 9.15 7.60
C PHE A 192 4.21 8.93 8.99
N SER A 193 4.48 7.80 9.64
CA SER A 193 3.77 7.36 10.85
C SER A 193 4.62 7.32 12.13
N ALA A 194 5.95 7.31 12.04
CA ALA A 194 6.81 7.43 13.22
C ALA A 194 6.68 8.84 13.84
N PRO A 195 6.63 8.99 15.18
CA PRO A 195 6.62 10.30 15.86
C PRO A 195 7.63 11.33 15.34
N ASP A 196 7.25 12.61 15.28
CA ASP A 196 8.08 13.72 14.76
C ASP A 196 8.08 14.99 15.64
N THR A 197 8.75 14.90 16.78
CA THR A 197 8.95 16.04 17.70
C THR A 197 9.97 17.08 17.23
N VAL A 198 10.44 17.03 15.97
CA VAL A 198 11.56 17.87 15.47
C VAL A 198 11.26 18.66 14.20
N THR A 199 10.63 18.10 13.16
CA THR A 199 10.55 18.77 11.86
C THR A 199 9.67 20.02 11.88
N ASN A 200 8.63 20.04 12.71
CA ASN A 200 7.77 21.20 12.92
C ASN A 200 8.13 22.04 14.17
N ALA A 201 9.18 21.67 14.92
CA ALA A 201 9.47 22.30 16.22
C ALA A 201 9.89 23.77 16.11
N GLU A 202 10.56 24.18 15.01
CA GLU A 202 10.84 25.59 14.70
C GLU A 202 9.54 26.35 14.38
N LEU A 203 8.67 25.77 13.55
CA LEU A 203 7.40 26.35 13.09
C LEU A 203 6.46 26.62 14.28
N CYS A 204 6.29 25.63 15.16
CA CYS A 204 5.42 25.73 16.32
C CYS A 204 6.09 26.38 17.55
N GLY A 205 7.38 26.70 17.48
CA GLY A 205 8.16 27.29 18.58
C GLY A 205 8.30 26.41 19.83
N ASN A 206 8.02 25.11 19.72
CA ASN A 206 8.03 24.14 20.82
C ASN A 206 8.28 22.72 20.30
N ALA A 207 8.74 21.80 21.15
CA ALA A 207 9.11 20.43 20.77
C ALA A 207 8.00 19.38 21.01
N ASN A 208 6.75 19.79 21.22
CA ASN A 208 5.64 18.86 21.50
C ASN A 208 4.96 18.33 20.22
N THR A 209 5.52 18.63 19.03
CA THR A 209 4.90 18.50 17.68
C THR A 209 4.71 17.08 17.17
N ILE A 210 4.41 16.12 18.04
CA ILE A 210 4.60 14.68 17.80
C ILE A 210 3.94 14.15 16.52
N LEU A 211 2.83 14.74 16.08
CA LEU A 211 2.04 14.29 14.94
C LEU A 211 2.84 14.39 13.61
N PRO A 212 3.13 13.24 12.97
CA PRO A 212 3.92 13.19 11.73
C PRO A 212 3.05 13.41 10.50
N ALA A 213 3.66 13.36 9.32
CA ALA A 213 3.01 13.64 8.04
C ALA A 213 1.76 12.78 7.75
N GLY A 214 1.76 11.54 8.24
CA GLY A 214 0.64 10.60 8.12
C GLY A 214 -0.66 11.12 8.74
N TYR A 215 -0.60 11.87 9.86
CA TYR A 215 -1.80 12.44 10.49
C TYR A 215 -2.56 13.37 9.54
N PHE A 216 -1.82 14.31 8.91
CA PHE A 216 -2.40 15.31 8.00
C PHE A 216 -2.96 14.64 6.74
N TYR A 217 -2.22 13.67 6.19
CA TYR A 217 -2.70 12.86 5.07
C TYR A 217 -3.94 12.01 5.44
N ALA A 218 -3.94 11.33 6.58
CA ALA A 218 -5.05 10.47 7.02
C ALA A 218 -6.36 11.27 7.14
N ARG A 219 -6.32 12.51 7.65
CA ARG A 219 -7.51 13.38 7.70
C ARG A 219 -8.01 13.80 6.31
N TYR A 220 -7.10 14.01 5.35
CA TYR A 220 -7.45 14.27 3.95
C TYR A 220 -8.06 13.02 3.27
N ALA A 221 -7.50 11.84 3.54
CA ALA A 221 -8.00 10.55 3.07
C ALA A 221 -9.40 10.22 3.65
N ALA A 222 -9.57 10.35 4.97
CA ALA A 222 -10.83 10.16 5.66
C ALA A 222 -11.93 11.09 5.12
N THR A 223 -11.59 12.36 4.81
CA THR A 223 -12.49 13.29 4.12
C THR A 223 -12.94 12.72 2.78
N TRP A 224 -12.01 12.34 1.91
CA TRP A 224 -12.32 11.77 0.60
C TRP A 224 -13.19 10.50 0.69
N VAL A 225 -12.94 9.62 1.67
CA VAL A 225 -13.77 8.42 1.90
C VAL A 225 -15.19 8.81 2.35
N LEU A 226 -15.33 9.71 3.33
CA LEU A 226 -16.61 10.11 3.92
C LEU A 226 -17.47 10.96 2.97
N GLU A 227 -16.86 11.67 2.04
CA GLU A 227 -17.54 12.36 0.93
C GLU A 227 -18.00 11.41 -0.20
N GLY A 228 -17.73 10.11 -0.08
CA GLY A 228 -18.14 9.10 -1.06
C GLY A 228 -17.16 8.91 -2.22
N ARG A 229 -15.86 9.17 -1.98
CA ARG A 229 -14.75 9.05 -2.94
C ARG A 229 -14.97 9.85 -4.23
N PRO A 230 -15.17 11.19 -4.13
CA PRO A 230 -15.31 12.04 -5.30
C PRO A 230 -14.06 12.01 -6.20
N LYS A 231 -14.23 12.45 -7.44
CA LYS A 231 -13.14 12.65 -8.41
C LYS A 231 -13.11 14.12 -8.81
N VAL A 232 -12.31 14.90 -8.11
CA VAL A 232 -12.18 16.36 -8.32
C VAL A 232 -10.85 16.63 -9.01
N GLU A 233 -10.85 17.44 -10.06
CA GLU A 233 -9.62 17.86 -10.72
C GLU A 233 -8.83 18.81 -9.79
N LYS A 234 -7.54 18.51 -9.56
CA LYS A 234 -6.66 19.25 -8.64
C LYS A 234 -5.41 19.70 -9.38
N ASP A 235 -5.12 21.00 -9.38
CA ASP A 235 -3.88 21.57 -9.93
C ASP A 235 -2.75 21.43 -8.90
N ILE A 236 -2.15 20.24 -8.85
CA ILE A 236 -1.13 19.85 -7.87
C ILE A 236 0.26 20.26 -8.37
N PRO A 237 1.09 20.95 -7.57
CA PRO A 237 2.43 21.38 -7.98
C PRO A 237 3.30 20.24 -8.51
N VAL A 238 4.00 20.49 -9.62
CA VAL A 238 4.84 19.49 -10.29
C VAL A 238 6.33 19.80 -10.09
N VAL A 239 7.05 18.92 -9.39
CA VAL A 239 8.52 18.88 -9.45
C VAL A 239 8.93 18.27 -10.80
N THR A 240 9.60 19.07 -11.64
CA THR A 240 9.94 18.69 -13.03
C THR A 240 11.36 18.15 -13.20
N LYS A 241 12.26 18.43 -12.26
CA LYS A 241 13.65 17.98 -12.27
C LYS A 241 13.84 16.89 -11.22
N VAL A 242 14.15 15.68 -11.67
CA VAL A 242 14.65 14.59 -10.80
C VAL A 242 16.07 14.94 -10.34
N PRO A 243 16.38 14.91 -9.03
CA PRO A 243 17.75 15.04 -8.53
C PRO A 243 18.60 13.82 -8.88
N ASP A 244 19.93 14.00 -8.87
CA ASP A 244 20.86 12.88 -9.03
C ASP A 244 20.82 11.97 -7.79
N GLN A 245 20.90 10.65 -7.97
CA GLN A 245 20.84 9.69 -6.85
C GLN A 245 21.98 9.85 -5.82
N SER A 246 23.09 10.49 -6.22
CA SER A 246 24.18 10.85 -5.29
C SER A 246 23.87 12.07 -4.41
N ASP A 247 22.89 12.90 -4.78
CA ASP A 247 22.31 13.93 -3.92
C ASP A 247 21.21 13.30 -3.06
N VAL A 248 21.61 12.50 -2.07
CA VAL A 248 20.70 11.73 -1.21
C VAL A 248 19.70 12.60 -0.44
N ASP A 249 20.00 13.87 -0.22
CA ASP A 249 19.09 14.85 0.40
C ASP A 249 17.95 15.21 -0.57
N GLN A 250 18.28 15.71 -1.75
CA GLN A 250 17.25 16.13 -2.70
C GLN A 250 16.55 14.94 -3.36
N TYR A 251 17.26 13.84 -3.62
CA TYR A 251 16.66 12.61 -4.13
C TYR A 251 15.69 12.00 -3.11
N GLY A 252 16.02 11.99 -1.82
CA GLY A 252 15.09 11.60 -0.75
C GLY A 252 13.82 12.46 -0.76
N ALA A 253 13.96 13.78 -0.83
CA ALA A 253 12.84 14.71 -0.94
C ALA A 253 12.01 14.50 -2.23
N TYR A 254 12.63 14.09 -3.34
CA TYR A 254 11.95 13.74 -4.59
C TYR A 254 11.12 12.44 -4.50
N ILE A 255 11.63 11.42 -3.80
CA ILE A 255 10.87 10.18 -3.56
C ILE A 255 9.66 10.46 -2.64
N TYR A 256 9.84 11.24 -1.58
CA TYR A 256 8.76 11.69 -0.70
C TYR A 256 7.69 12.51 -1.43
N TYR A 257 8.12 13.44 -2.30
CA TYR A 257 7.23 14.13 -3.24
C TYR A 257 6.47 13.16 -4.15
N SER A 258 7.15 12.18 -4.75
CA SER A 258 6.56 11.29 -5.75
C SER A 258 5.51 10.34 -5.16
N LEU A 259 5.73 9.87 -3.93
CA LEU A 259 4.77 9.07 -3.18
C LEU A 259 3.51 9.89 -2.84
N LEU A 260 3.69 11.10 -2.28
CA LEU A 260 2.57 12.00 -2.01
C LEU A 260 1.84 12.43 -3.28
N LYS A 261 2.53 12.61 -4.41
CA LYS A 261 1.93 12.93 -5.71
C LYS A 261 0.98 11.82 -6.17
N ASP A 262 1.43 10.56 -6.17
CA ASP A 262 0.60 9.42 -6.58
C ASP A 262 -0.68 9.34 -5.74
N ILE A 263 -0.53 9.40 -4.41
CA ILE A 263 -1.64 9.46 -3.46
C ILE A 263 -2.59 10.64 -3.77
N SER A 264 -2.05 11.84 -3.99
CA SER A 264 -2.82 13.05 -4.29
C SER A 264 -3.61 12.97 -5.60
N THR A 265 -3.14 12.19 -6.58
CA THR A 265 -3.89 11.94 -7.82
C THR A 265 -5.02 10.92 -7.68
N ARG A 266 -4.98 10.09 -6.63
CA ARG A 266 -6.03 9.11 -6.31
C ARG A 266 -7.08 9.68 -5.36
N MET A 267 -6.66 10.38 -4.30
CA MET A 267 -7.54 10.94 -3.27
C MET A 267 -7.81 12.43 -3.52
N THR A 268 -9.04 12.75 -3.96
CA THR A 268 -9.42 14.10 -4.40
C THR A 268 -10.74 14.56 -3.75
N PRO A 269 -10.73 14.88 -2.43
CA PRO A 269 -11.89 15.42 -1.71
C PRO A 269 -12.31 16.79 -2.27
N ASN A 270 -13.45 17.34 -1.85
CA ASN A 270 -14.02 18.54 -2.45
C ASN A 270 -13.26 19.84 -2.12
N GLU A 271 -12.61 19.94 -0.95
CA GLU A 271 -11.92 21.14 -0.47
C GLU A 271 -10.73 21.56 -1.37
N ASN A 272 -10.42 22.86 -1.40
CA ASN A 272 -9.38 23.39 -2.28
C ASN A 272 -7.97 23.16 -1.67
N LEU A 273 -6.94 23.01 -2.52
CA LEU A 273 -5.58 22.71 -2.03
C LEU A 273 -4.98 23.85 -1.18
N ASP A 274 -5.38 25.09 -1.47
CA ASP A 274 -4.97 26.33 -0.79
C ASP A 274 -5.89 26.73 0.39
N GLU A 275 -6.97 25.99 0.62
CA GLU A 275 -7.88 26.20 1.74
C GLU A 275 -7.25 25.67 3.04
N LYS A 276 -7.31 26.44 4.13
CA LYS A 276 -6.76 26.05 5.45
C LYS A 276 -7.64 24.99 6.12
N ILE A 277 -7.59 23.77 5.59
CA ILE A 277 -8.40 22.62 6.01
C ILE A 277 -7.92 21.93 7.29
N PHE A 278 -6.63 21.98 7.61
CA PHE A 278 -6.06 21.35 8.80
C PHE A 278 -6.06 22.31 9.98
N ASP A 279 -7.20 22.48 10.65
CA ASP A 279 -7.37 23.34 11.83
C ASP A 279 -6.80 22.66 13.10
N MET A 280 -5.59 23.07 13.53
CA MET A 280 -4.76 22.31 14.47
C MET A 280 -4.44 23.08 15.76
N HIS A 281 -5.03 22.60 16.87
CA HIS A 281 -4.85 23.14 18.23
C HIS A 281 -4.45 22.06 19.27
N ILE A 282 -3.80 20.98 18.79
CA ILE A 282 -3.37 19.82 19.58
C ILE A 282 -1.86 19.56 19.41
N SER A 283 -1.26 18.79 20.33
CA SER A 283 0.13 18.29 20.19
C SER A 283 1.13 19.36 19.72
N GLY A 284 1.12 20.53 20.37
CA GLY A 284 2.04 21.63 20.08
C GLY A 284 1.71 22.52 18.88
N PHE A 285 0.73 22.18 18.04
CA PHE A 285 0.25 23.03 16.95
C PHE A 285 -0.83 24.02 17.46
N ASP A 286 -0.91 25.22 16.87
CA ASP A 286 -1.84 26.30 17.25
C ASP A 286 -2.15 27.26 16.07
N ASP A 287 -2.30 26.72 14.85
CA ASP A 287 -2.70 27.43 13.61
C ASP A 287 -3.37 26.42 12.65
N ALA A 288 -4.07 26.92 11.63
CA ALA A 288 -4.67 26.09 10.58
C ALA A 288 -3.78 26.02 9.32
N TYR A 289 -3.72 24.90 8.62
CA TYR A 289 -2.83 24.71 7.46
C TYR A 289 -3.59 24.21 6.22
N SER A 290 -3.10 24.52 5.03
CA SER A 290 -3.63 24.03 3.76
C SER A 290 -2.97 22.73 3.28
N TYR A 291 -3.50 22.10 2.23
CA TYR A 291 -2.83 20.96 1.62
C TYR A 291 -1.50 21.36 0.96
N LEU A 292 -1.43 22.56 0.39
CA LEU A 292 -0.18 23.10 -0.19
C LEU A 292 0.87 23.46 0.88
N ASP A 293 0.48 23.76 2.12
CA ASP A 293 1.43 23.98 3.22
C ASP A 293 2.19 22.69 3.61
N PHE A 294 1.54 21.54 3.38
CA PHE A 294 2.03 20.18 3.63
C PHE A 294 2.73 19.55 2.42
N TYR A 295 2.28 19.85 1.20
CA TYR A 295 2.70 19.15 -0.01
C TYR A 295 4.09 19.61 -0.50
N PRO A 296 5.03 18.69 -0.82
CA PRO A 296 6.35 19.05 -1.33
C PRO A 296 6.33 19.76 -2.68
N THR A 297 7.10 20.84 -2.81
CA THR A 297 7.18 21.66 -4.03
C THR A 297 8.63 22.03 -4.37
N GLN A 298 8.88 22.34 -5.64
CA GLN A 298 10.18 22.87 -6.06
C GLN A 298 10.32 24.35 -5.68
N GLN A 299 11.33 24.65 -4.88
CA GLN A 299 11.63 25.97 -4.33
C GLN A 299 12.36 26.88 -5.33
N ALA A 300 12.38 28.18 -5.04
CA ALA A 300 12.99 29.20 -5.91
C ALA A 300 14.51 29.08 -6.08
N ASP A 301 15.21 28.34 -5.20
CA ASP A 301 16.63 27.99 -5.34
C ASP A 301 16.86 26.66 -6.09
N GLY A 302 15.78 25.98 -6.48
CA GLY A 302 15.78 24.70 -7.19
C GLY A 302 15.64 23.46 -6.29
N THR A 303 15.66 23.62 -4.96
CA THR A 303 15.49 22.50 -4.00
C THR A 303 14.05 21.99 -3.94
N ILE A 304 13.83 20.85 -3.28
CA ILE A 304 12.52 20.23 -3.06
C ILE A 304 12.25 20.23 -1.55
N SER A 305 11.10 20.80 -1.15
CA SER A 305 10.61 20.79 0.24
C SER A 305 9.12 21.11 0.25
N ALA A 306 8.39 20.64 1.26
CA ALA A 306 7.13 21.27 1.64
C ALA A 306 7.40 22.72 2.14
N PRO A 307 6.51 23.69 1.88
CA PRO A 307 6.83 25.11 2.11
C PRO A 307 6.68 25.56 3.57
N VAL A 308 5.80 24.91 4.36
CA VAL A 308 5.51 25.30 5.75
C VAL A 308 5.63 24.11 6.70
N LEU A 309 4.72 23.13 6.62
CA LEU A 309 4.77 21.90 7.41
C LEU A 309 5.87 20.97 6.87
N PHE A 310 6.53 20.21 7.74
CA PHE A 310 7.50 19.15 7.39
C PHE A 310 8.65 19.62 6.48
N ARG A 311 9.06 20.89 6.61
CA ARG A 311 10.05 21.55 5.74
C ARG A 311 11.44 20.88 5.83
N ASN A 312 11.87 20.24 4.74
CA ASN A 312 13.06 19.37 4.64
C ASN A 312 13.05 18.13 5.58
N ILE A 313 11.90 17.47 5.73
CA ILE A 313 11.70 16.23 6.53
C ILE A 313 12.79 15.14 6.35
N GLN A 314 13.45 15.06 5.19
CA GLN A 314 14.56 14.12 4.98
C GLN A 314 15.76 14.38 5.90
N ARG A 315 15.98 15.63 6.32
CA ARG A 315 17.14 16.05 7.12
C ARG A 315 16.99 15.74 8.60
N THR A 316 15.76 15.60 9.08
CA THR A 316 15.45 15.29 10.49
C THR A 316 15.36 13.79 10.76
N TRP A 317 15.29 12.93 9.73
CA TRP A 317 15.06 11.49 9.89
C TRP A 317 16.08 10.79 10.81
N GLN A 318 17.36 11.16 10.76
CA GLN A 318 18.37 10.59 11.66
C GLN A 318 18.10 10.96 13.14
N GLU A 319 17.63 12.19 13.40
CA GLU A 319 17.29 12.63 14.75
C GLU A 319 15.97 12.00 15.24
N ARG A 320 14.96 11.92 14.37
CA ARG A 320 13.70 11.17 14.62
C ARG A 320 14.00 9.73 15.00
N GLN A 321 14.83 9.01 14.25
CA GLN A 321 15.23 7.63 14.56
C GLN A 321 15.90 7.50 15.93
N ILE A 322 16.76 8.44 16.33
CA ILE A 322 17.42 8.43 17.65
C ILE A 322 16.40 8.67 18.78
N LEU A 323 15.51 9.65 18.62
CA LEU A 323 14.45 9.95 19.60
C LEU A 323 13.44 8.80 19.73
N ASN A 324 13.11 8.17 18.60
CA ASN A 324 12.20 7.02 18.47
C ASN A 324 12.88 5.67 18.76
N LYS A 325 14.15 5.68 19.21
CA LYS A 325 14.91 4.50 19.67
C LYS A 325 15.08 3.38 18.63
N VAL A 326 15.16 3.73 17.35
CA VAL A 326 15.53 2.79 16.28
C VAL A 326 16.93 2.23 16.56
N LYS A 327 17.06 0.90 16.55
CA LYS A 327 18.27 0.18 17.03
C LYS A 327 19.32 0.08 15.93
N VAL A 328 18.87 -0.20 14.71
CA VAL A 328 19.66 -0.23 13.48
C VAL A 328 19.12 0.86 12.57
N THR A 329 19.83 2.00 12.48
CA THR A 329 19.34 3.17 11.75
C THR A 329 19.42 2.98 10.24
N ASN A 330 18.39 3.41 9.51
CA ASN A 330 18.30 3.30 8.06
C ASN A 330 18.27 4.66 7.34
N SER A 331 18.24 4.63 6.00
CA SER A 331 18.20 5.86 5.19
C SER A 331 16.78 6.40 5.00
N PHE A 332 16.64 7.72 4.79
CA PHE A 332 15.32 8.32 4.51
C PHE A 332 14.72 7.80 3.20
N THR A 333 15.53 7.68 2.15
CA THR A 333 15.10 7.18 0.84
C THR A 333 14.54 5.76 0.93
N GLU A 334 15.19 4.90 1.72
CA GLU A 334 14.72 3.54 2.02
C GLU A 334 13.42 3.56 2.83
N ALA A 335 13.34 4.36 3.90
CA ALA A 335 12.17 4.41 4.76
C ALA A 335 10.91 4.95 4.03
N VAL A 336 11.04 5.98 3.19
CA VAL A 336 9.94 6.50 2.36
C VAL A 336 9.53 5.50 1.28
N ALA A 337 10.48 4.85 0.61
CA ALA A 337 10.15 3.80 -0.36
C ALA A 337 9.52 2.57 0.32
N GLY A 338 9.84 2.34 1.59
CA GLY A 338 9.32 1.27 2.43
C GLY A 338 7.89 1.46 2.92
N THR A 339 7.41 2.70 3.08
CA THR A 339 6.05 3.03 3.58
C THR A 339 4.96 2.20 2.92
N VAL A 340 5.00 2.08 1.59
CA VAL A 340 4.00 1.40 0.74
C VAL A 340 4.38 -0.05 0.38
N ASN A 341 5.35 -0.65 1.07
CA ASN A 341 5.82 -2.01 0.81
C ASN A 341 5.83 -2.85 2.08
N TRP A 342 4.91 -3.81 2.19
CA TRP A 342 4.77 -4.69 3.34
C TRP A 342 6.05 -5.49 3.67
N ASP A 343 6.91 -5.77 2.69
CA ASP A 343 8.20 -6.44 2.91
C ASP A 343 9.26 -5.56 3.60
N TYR A 344 9.14 -4.23 3.54
CA TYR A 344 10.01 -3.33 4.30
C TYR A 344 9.88 -3.57 5.81
N TYR A 345 8.66 -3.72 6.30
CA TYR A 345 8.39 -3.98 7.73
C TYR A 345 8.92 -5.36 8.16
N ALA A 346 8.83 -6.38 7.30
CA ALA A 346 9.47 -7.67 7.52
C ALA A 346 11.02 -7.57 7.56
N ALA A 347 11.61 -6.72 6.72
CA ALA A 347 13.05 -6.44 6.74
C ALA A 347 13.48 -5.66 7.99
N GLN A 348 12.65 -4.73 8.49
CA GLN A 348 12.89 -4.04 9.76
C GLN A 348 12.78 -5.00 10.95
N ALA A 349 11.75 -5.86 11.01
CA ALA A 349 11.65 -6.90 12.03
C ALA A 349 12.91 -7.80 12.08
N LYS A 350 13.46 -8.17 10.91
CA LYS A 350 14.74 -8.87 10.80
C LYS A 350 15.91 -8.03 11.35
N ALA A 351 16.14 -6.84 10.79
CA ALA A 351 17.29 -5.99 11.13
C ALA A 351 17.31 -5.50 12.59
N GLN A 352 16.13 -5.21 13.16
CA GLN A 352 16.00 -4.60 14.48
C GLN A 352 15.98 -5.65 15.61
N TYR A 353 15.56 -6.89 15.32
CA TYR A 353 15.38 -7.96 16.31
C TYR A 353 16.02 -9.30 15.92
N LEU A 354 15.55 -9.94 14.84
CA LEU A 354 15.88 -11.36 14.58
C LEU A 354 17.37 -11.56 14.25
N ASP A 355 17.97 -10.64 13.50
CA ASP A 355 19.39 -10.64 13.12
C ASP A 355 20.25 -9.69 13.97
N ASN A 356 19.64 -8.94 14.90
CA ASN A 356 20.35 -7.99 15.76
C ASN A 356 21.11 -8.73 16.89
N PRO A 357 22.47 -8.69 16.94
CA PRO A 357 23.25 -9.44 17.92
C PRO A 357 23.16 -8.89 19.35
N ASN A 358 22.44 -7.79 19.56
CA ASN A 358 22.15 -7.23 20.89
C ASN A 358 20.80 -7.70 21.45
N GLU A 359 20.02 -8.43 20.65
CA GLU A 359 18.68 -8.91 20.97
C GLU A 359 18.69 -10.44 21.17
N ASN A 360 17.70 -10.93 21.91
CA ASN A 360 17.47 -12.36 22.12
C ASN A 360 16.01 -12.67 21.79
N VAL A 361 15.64 -12.45 20.53
CA VAL A 361 14.28 -12.59 20.02
C VAL A 361 14.22 -13.69 18.95
N ASP A 362 13.25 -14.58 19.13
CA ASP A 362 12.87 -15.65 18.23
C ASP A 362 11.57 -15.30 17.47
N VAL A 363 10.65 -14.51 18.05
CA VAL A 363 9.40 -14.08 17.38
C VAL A 363 9.25 -12.57 17.41
N VAL A 364 9.01 -11.95 16.26
CA VAL A 364 8.54 -10.56 16.14
C VAL A 364 7.10 -10.55 15.63
N VAL A 365 6.25 -9.73 16.24
CA VAL A 365 4.90 -9.40 15.74
C VAL A 365 4.79 -7.89 15.58
N PHE A 366 4.30 -7.44 14.41
CA PHE A 366 3.89 -6.06 14.14
C PHE A 366 2.39 -6.00 13.73
N GLY A 367 1.78 -4.82 13.84
CA GLY A 367 0.50 -4.43 13.21
C GLY A 367 0.76 -3.46 12.05
N HIS A 368 0.07 -2.32 12.01
CA HIS A 368 0.37 -1.12 11.19
C HIS A 368 0.19 -1.23 9.68
N THR A 369 0.46 -2.39 9.09
CA THR A 369 0.34 -2.60 7.64
C THR A 369 -1.06 -3.04 7.22
N HIS A 370 -1.94 -3.39 8.17
CA HIS A 370 -3.22 -4.05 7.97
C HIS A 370 -3.18 -5.40 7.19
N VAL A 371 -2.04 -5.79 6.61
CA VAL A 371 -1.90 -6.96 5.73
C VAL A 371 -1.30 -8.14 6.52
N PRO A 372 -2.10 -9.16 6.85
CA PRO A 372 -1.61 -10.30 7.63
C PRO A 372 -0.50 -11.03 6.86
N MET A 373 0.61 -11.33 7.53
CA MET A 373 1.81 -11.90 6.90
C MET A 373 2.55 -12.83 7.87
N TYR A 374 2.95 -14.01 7.41
CA TYR A 374 3.81 -14.92 8.15
C TYR A 374 5.13 -15.14 7.41
N CYS A 375 6.26 -15.03 8.11
CA CYS A 375 7.59 -15.30 7.58
C CYS A 375 8.39 -16.14 8.59
N ASP A 376 8.53 -17.44 8.32
CA ASP A 376 9.56 -18.28 8.94
C ASP A 376 10.91 -17.92 8.31
N THR A 377 11.88 -17.51 9.12
CA THR A 377 13.20 -17.05 8.69
C THR A 377 14.28 -18.14 8.87
N GLY A 378 13.84 -19.37 9.19
CA GLY A 378 14.68 -20.48 9.57
C GLY A 378 15.13 -20.44 11.04
N ASN A 379 15.74 -21.54 11.48
CA ASN A 379 16.33 -21.70 12.83
C ASN A 379 15.35 -21.45 14.01
N GLY A 380 14.04 -21.50 13.79
CA GLY A 380 13.02 -21.20 14.81
C GLY A 380 12.77 -19.71 15.01
N LYS A 381 13.08 -18.87 14.00
CA LYS A 381 12.88 -17.42 14.04
C LYS A 381 11.76 -16.96 13.10
N TYR A 382 10.86 -16.12 13.59
CA TYR A 382 9.60 -15.78 12.92
C TYR A 382 9.32 -14.27 12.92
N TYR A 383 8.86 -13.73 11.80
CA TYR A 383 8.15 -12.45 11.73
C TYR A 383 6.68 -12.69 11.40
N LEU A 384 5.81 -11.95 12.07
CA LEU A 384 4.37 -11.93 11.84
C LEU A 384 3.89 -10.49 11.69
N ASN A 385 2.98 -10.28 10.76
CA ASN A 385 2.03 -9.18 10.81
C ASN A 385 0.65 -9.77 11.13
N ASP A 386 -0.04 -9.31 12.18
CA ASP A 386 -1.32 -9.91 12.59
C ASP A 386 -2.54 -9.38 11.82
N GLY A 387 -2.36 -8.38 10.96
CA GLY A 387 -3.35 -7.89 10.00
C GLY A 387 -4.26 -6.81 10.59
N THR A 388 -5.59 -6.96 10.50
CA THR A 388 -6.49 -5.86 10.91
C THR A 388 -7.90 -6.31 11.32
N TRP A 389 -8.56 -5.47 12.12
CA TRP A 389 -9.97 -5.61 12.52
C TRP A 389 -10.94 -4.66 11.80
N ILE A 390 -10.48 -3.78 10.89
CA ILE A 390 -11.37 -2.88 10.13
C ILE A 390 -12.39 -3.62 9.25
N ASP A 391 -13.53 -2.96 8.99
CA ASP A 391 -14.67 -3.49 8.23
C ASP A 391 -14.32 -3.79 6.76
N HIS A 392 -13.35 -3.08 6.18
CA HIS A 392 -12.98 -3.18 4.77
C HIS A 392 -11.47 -2.95 4.58
N ASN A 393 -10.68 -4.02 4.66
CA ASN A 393 -9.29 -3.97 4.21
C ASN A 393 -9.25 -3.83 2.68
N THR A 394 -8.50 -2.87 2.14
CA THR A 394 -8.37 -2.65 0.68
C THR A 394 -7.19 -3.44 0.12
N ASP A 395 -6.09 -3.50 0.87
CA ASP A 395 -4.82 -4.12 0.50
C ASP A 395 -4.84 -5.65 0.67
N TYR A 396 -5.64 -6.16 1.62
CA TYR A 396 -5.94 -7.59 1.77
C TYR A 396 -7.43 -7.87 2.06
N PRO A 397 -8.33 -7.74 1.06
CA PRO A 397 -9.78 -7.88 1.26
C PRO A 397 -10.25 -9.27 1.74
N ASP A 398 -9.47 -10.31 1.45
CA ASP A 398 -9.82 -11.71 1.75
C ASP A 398 -9.66 -12.09 3.23
N ALA A 399 -9.03 -11.24 4.06
CA ALA A 399 -8.97 -11.46 5.51
C ALA A 399 -9.05 -10.15 6.32
N THR A 400 -10.16 -10.02 7.05
CA THR A 400 -10.40 -9.04 8.12
C THR A 400 -10.69 -9.81 9.41
N ARG A 401 -10.50 -9.16 10.57
CA ARG A 401 -10.56 -9.77 11.92
C ARG A 401 -9.52 -10.88 12.07
N THR A 402 -8.28 -10.57 11.70
CA THR A 402 -7.14 -11.48 11.85
C THR A 402 -6.44 -11.29 13.19
N PHE A 403 -5.71 -12.32 13.63
CA PHE A 403 -4.98 -12.30 14.89
C PHE A 403 -3.82 -13.29 14.86
N ALA A 404 -2.71 -12.95 15.51
CA ALA A 404 -1.59 -13.85 15.70
C ALA A 404 -1.74 -14.66 16.99
N VAL A 405 -1.32 -15.92 16.98
CA VAL A 405 -1.25 -16.80 18.16
C VAL A 405 0.14 -17.38 18.28
N ILE A 406 0.83 -17.06 19.37
CA ILE A 406 2.18 -17.52 19.68
C ILE A 406 2.08 -18.51 20.85
N THR A 407 2.65 -19.69 20.70
CA THR A 407 2.65 -20.76 21.71
C THR A 407 4.07 -20.93 22.26
N THR A 408 4.23 -20.81 23.58
CA THR A 408 5.53 -20.87 24.27
C THR A 408 5.82 -22.24 24.87
N GLY A 409 7.09 -22.54 25.10
CA GLY A 409 7.56 -23.79 25.70
C GLY A 409 9.06 -24.01 25.49
N ASP A 410 9.47 -25.27 25.39
CA ASP A 410 10.85 -25.65 25.02
C ASP A 410 11.22 -25.15 23.61
N GLU A 411 10.23 -25.11 22.71
CA GLU A 411 10.27 -24.46 21.39
C GLU A 411 9.09 -23.46 21.32
N THR A 412 9.32 -22.29 20.72
CA THR A 412 8.30 -21.25 20.56
C THR A 412 7.79 -21.28 19.11
N THR A 413 6.47 -21.38 18.91
CA THR A 413 5.84 -21.45 17.58
C THR A 413 4.77 -20.39 17.41
N ALA A 414 4.52 -19.96 16.18
CA ALA A 414 3.54 -18.92 15.88
C ALA A 414 2.67 -19.29 14.66
N ALA A 415 1.47 -18.72 14.60
CA ALA A 415 0.49 -18.92 13.53
C ALA A 415 -0.44 -17.70 13.43
N ILE A 416 -1.08 -17.52 12.28
CA ILE A 416 -2.05 -16.44 12.02
C ILE A 416 -3.41 -17.05 11.70
N TYR A 417 -4.45 -16.51 12.34
CA TYR A 417 -5.82 -16.95 12.22
C TYR A 417 -6.72 -15.81 11.72
N SER A 418 -7.82 -16.17 11.06
CA SER A 418 -8.94 -15.25 10.80
C SER A 418 -10.17 -15.66 11.60
N TYR A 419 -10.96 -14.65 12.00
CA TYR A 419 -12.24 -14.82 12.68
C TYR A 419 -13.42 -14.51 11.74
N SER A 420 -14.27 -15.50 11.52
CA SER A 420 -15.45 -15.39 10.65
C SER A 420 -16.66 -14.79 11.38
N GLU A 421 -17.63 -14.26 10.62
CA GLU A 421 -18.91 -13.76 11.15
C GLU A 421 -19.77 -14.83 11.86
N ASP A 422 -19.53 -16.12 11.58
CA ASP A 422 -20.21 -17.25 12.23
C ASP A 422 -19.43 -17.82 13.44
N GLY A 423 -18.34 -17.17 13.85
CA GLY A 423 -17.44 -17.63 14.90
C GLY A 423 -16.54 -18.80 14.51
N SER A 424 -16.50 -19.22 13.23
CA SER A 424 -15.44 -20.13 12.79
C SER A 424 -14.07 -19.44 12.83
N ILE A 425 -13.03 -20.21 13.15
CA ILE A 425 -11.64 -19.77 13.18
C ILE A 425 -10.88 -20.58 12.13
N THR A 426 -10.21 -19.89 11.21
CA THR A 426 -9.43 -20.52 10.15
C THR A 426 -7.95 -20.25 10.37
N ASP A 427 -7.12 -21.30 10.33
CA ASP A 427 -5.66 -21.16 10.27
C ASP A 427 -5.29 -20.67 8.87
N ILE A 428 -4.96 -19.38 8.75
CA ILE A 428 -4.58 -18.75 7.48
C ILE A 428 -3.07 -18.69 7.31
N THR A 429 -2.28 -19.22 8.26
CA THR A 429 -0.81 -19.16 8.28
C THR A 429 -0.21 -19.62 6.94
N SER A 430 -0.74 -20.69 6.33
CA SER A 430 -0.23 -21.20 5.05
C SER A 430 -0.57 -20.32 3.83
N SER A 431 -1.65 -19.54 3.88
CA SER A 431 -2.02 -18.60 2.81
C SER A 431 -1.36 -17.22 2.94
N VAL A 432 -1.04 -16.81 4.17
CA VAL A 432 -0.27 -15.57 4.44
C VAL A 432 1.24 -15.83 4.62
N SER A 433 1.66 -17.09 4.49
CA SER A 433 3.08 -17.47 4.49
C SER A 433 3.76 -16.93 3.24
N LYS A 434 4.69 -16.00 3.44
CA LYS A 434 5.82 -15.87 2.52
C LYS A 434 6.73 -17.05 2.82
N THR A 435 6.59 -18.11 2.02
CA THR A 435 7.47 -19.27 2.09
C THR A 435 8.90 -18.81 1.88
N ASP A 436 9.77 -19.10 2.85
CA ASP A 436 11.20 -18.86 2.74
C ASP A 436 11.76 -19.79 1.66
N GLU A 437 11.78 -19.29 0.41
CA GLU A 437 12.47 -19.96 -0.68
C GLU A 437 13.97 -19.99 -0.35
N LYS A 438 14.43 -21.13 0.17
CA LYS A 438 15.81 -21.39 0.58
C LYS A 438 16.83 -20.82 -0.41
N ASN A 439 17.32 -19.62 -0.10
CA ASN A 439 18.32 -18.91 -0.89
C ASN A 439 17.92 -18.57 -2.35
N THR A 440 16.63 -18.38 -2.65
CA THR A 440 16.19 -17.43 -3.69
C THR A 440 15.71 -16.14 -3.05
N ALA A 441 16.68 -15.36 -2.55
CA ALA A 441 16.55 -13.90 -2.56
C ALA A 441 16.02 -13.48 -3.94
N ASN A 442 14.97 -12.65 -3.95
CA ASN A 442 14.25 -12.27 -5.16
C ASN A 442 15.27 -11.81 -6.20
N SER A 443 15.39 -12.54 -7.31
CA SER A 443 16.63 -12.51 -8.11
C SER A 443 16.92 -11.17 -8.80
N LEU A 444 15.98 -10.23 -8.68
CA LEU A 444 15.98 -8.87 -9.20
C LEU A 444 16.03 -7.77 -8.13
N GLU A 445 16.09 -8.08 -6.82
CA GLU A 445 16.12 -7.06 -5.73
C GLU A 445 17.26 -6.05 -5.84
N ASN A 446 18.36 -6.44 -6.50
CA ASN A 446 19.52 -5.58 -6.75
C ASN A 446 19.64 -5.20 -8.24
N VAL A 447 18.65 -5.54 -9.07
CA VAL A 447 18.76 -5.40 -10.52
C VAL A 447 18.41 -4.00 -10.99
N ALA A 448 19.41 -3.33 -11.57
CA ALA A 448 19.27 -2.00 -12.15
C ALA A 448 19.41 -2.04 -13.67
N PHE A 449 18.61 -1.21 -14.35
CA PHE A 449 18.53 -1.10 -15.80
C PHE A 449 19.06 0.25 -16.27
N ASP A 450 20.15 0.24 -17.03
CA ASP A 450 20.81 1.43 -17.54
C ASP A 450 20.50 1.65 -19.02
N TYR A 451 20.05 2.86 -19.39
CA TYR A 451 20.09 3.32 -20.77
C TYR A 451 21.52 3.74 -21.16
N LYS A 452 22.08 3.10 -22.18
CA LYS A 452 23.40 3.43 -22.74
C LYS A 452 23.26 4.04 -24.13
N ALA A 453 23.94 5.16 -24.38
CA ALA A 453 24.08 5.75 -25.70
C ALA A 453 25.28 5.13 -26.44
N VAL A 454 25.18 4.98 -27.77
CA VAL A 454 26.34 4.64 -28.60
C VAL A 454 27.20 5.91 -28.79
N GLU A 455 28.43 5.89 -28.26
CA GLU A 455 29.34 7.04 -28.36
C GLU A 455 29.66 7.40 -29.82
N ASN A 456 29.73 8.70 -30.12
CA ASN A 456 30.06 9.25 -31.44
C ASN A 456 29.10 8.82 -32.57
N TYR A 457 27.87 8.40 -32.23
CA TYR A 457 26.84 8.02 -33.19
C TYR A 457 25.91 9.21 -33.48
N GLY A 458 25.84 9.63 -34.74
CA GLY A 458 24.85 10.60 -35.23
C GLY A 458 25.08 12.04 -34.73
N ASP A 459 23.98 12.70 -34.38
CA ASP A 459 23.92 14.04 -33.77
C ASP A 459 22.88 14.04 -32.65
N ASP A 460 22.74 15.15 -31.92
CA ASP A 460 21.85 15.28 -30.74
C ASP A 460 20.38 14.88 -30.99
N ALA A 461 19.94 14.79 -32.26
CA ALA A 461 18.60 14.37 -32.68
C ALA A 461 18.55 12.99 -33.35
N LYS A 462 19.65 12.23 -33.38
CA LYS A 462 19.79 10.90 -34.02
C LYS A 462 20.73 9.99 -33.23
N GLN A 463 20.32 9.61 -32.02
CA GLN A 463 21.16 8.86 -31.10
C GLN A 463 20.71 7.40 -31.03
N ALA A 464 21.61 6.47 -31.35
CA ALA A 464 21.38 5.06 -31.07
C ALA A 464 21.51 4.79 -29.56
N ARG A 465 20.52 4.12 -28.94
CA ARG A 465 20.50 3.76 -27.51
C ARG A 465 20.18 2.27 -27.34
N TYR A 466 20.64 1.69 -26.25
CA TYR A 466 20.36 0.31 -25.85
C TYR A 466 20.27 0.19 -24.32
N VAL A 467 19.78 -0.95 -23.81
CA VAL A 467 19.64 -1.21 -22.36
C VAL A 467 20.72 -2.18 -21.90
N GLU A 468 21.33 -1.92 -20.75
CA GLU A 468 22.16 -2.87 -19.99
C GLU A 468 21.51 -3.18 -18.64
N VAL A 469 21.61 -4.44 -18.22
CA VAL A 469 21.12 -4.95 -16.93
C VAL A 469 22.31 -5.22 -16.02
N SER A 470 22.24 -4.80 -14.78
CA SER A 470 23.25 -5.03 -13.74
C SER A 470 22.60 -5.61 -12.49
N GLY A 471 23.38 -6.23 -11.59
CA GLY A 471 22.88 -6.76 -10.31
C GLY A 471 22.23 -8.15 -10.37
N LEU A 472 22.25 -8.83 -11.52
CA LEU A 472 21.75 -10.20 -11.64
C LEU A 472 22.66 -11.19 -10.90
N LYS A 473 22.06 -12.14 -10.19
CA LYS A 473 22.75 -13.12 -9.34
C LYS A 473 23.71 -14.06 -10.08
N ASP A 474 23.49 -14.29 -11.38
CA ASP A 474 24.41 -15.03 -12.26
C ASP A 474 24.99 -14.11 -13.33
N ASN A 475 26.28 -13.79 -13.20
CA ASN A 475 27.02 -12.97 -14.17
C ASN A 475 27.00 -13.57 -15.59
N THR A 476 26.92 -14.89 -15.74
CA THR A 476 26.84 -15.57 -17.05
C THR A 476 25.52 -15.27 -17.75
N VAL A 477 24.42 -15.25 -16.97
CA VAL A 477 23.10 -14.84 -17.45
C VAL A 477 23.09 -13.34 -17.79
N GLN A 478 23.71 -12.51 -16.95
CA GLN A 478 23.83 -11.07 -17.17
C GLN A 478 24.64 -10.72 -18.44
N GLU A 479 25.81 -11.32 -18.64
CA GLU A 479 26.63 -11.11 -19.84
C GLU A 479 25.91 -11.56 -21.11
N LYS A 480 25.24 -12.71 -21.07
CA LYS A 480 24.39 -13.22 -22.17
C LYS A 480 23.24 -12.26 -22.48
N LEU A 481 22.51 -11.82 -21.45
CA LEU A 481 21.36 -10.94 -21.57
C LEU A 481 21.76 -9.57 -22.13
N ASN A 482 22.79 -8.94 -21.57
CA ASN A 482 23.27 -7.63 -22.02
C ASN A 482 23.76 -7.65 -23.46
N LYS A 483 24.42 -8.73 -23.87
CA LYS A 483 24.80 -8.92 -25.27
C LYS A 483 23.55 -9.01 -26.17
N GLU A 484 22.60 -9.87 -25.81
CA GLU A 484 21.40 -10.09 -26.65
C GLU A 484 20.45 -8.88 -26.66
N LEU A 485 20.38 -8.09 -25.58
CA LEU A 485 19.69 -6.79 -25.53
C LEU A 485 20.37 -5.75 -26.44
N LYS A 486 21.70 -5.66 -26.39
CA LYS A 486 22.48 -4.75 -27.24
C LYS A 486 22.39 -5.11 -28.72
N ASP A 487 22.54 -6.40 -29.04
CA ASP A 487 22.39 -6.94 -30.40
C ASP A 487 20.97 -6.71 -30.95
N PHE A 488 19.94 -6.77 -30.08
CA PHE A 488 18.54 -6.48 -30.44
C PHE A 488 18.28 -4.98 -30.66
N CYS A 489 18.56 -4.13 -29.66
CA CYS A 489 18.28 -2.68 -29.73
C CYS A 489 19.04 -2.01 -30.89
N LEU A 490 20.27 -2.43 -31.17
CA LEU A 490 21.11 -1.84 -32.21
C LEU A 490 20.96 -2.54 -33.57
N SER A 491 20.08 -3.54 -33.70
CA SER A 491 19.89 -4.30 -34.96
C SER A 491 19.57 -3.45 -36.20
N PRO A 492 18.84 -2.30 -36.12
CA PRO A 492 18.66 -1.41 -37.27
C PRO A 492 19.98 -0.80 -37.76
N THR A 493 20.92 -0.50 -36.86
CA THR A 493 22.23 0.06 -37.21
C THR A 493 23.18 -0.97 -37.84
N LEU A 494 22.90 -2.27 -37.64
CA LEU A 494 23.66 -3.38 -38.21
C LEU A 494 23.14 -3.84 -39.57
N SER A 495 21.97 -3.34 -40.00
CA SER A 495 21.27 -3.73 -41.23
C SER A 495 21.03 -2.56 -42.21
N SER A 496 21.52 -1.37 -41.88
CA SER A 496 21.31 -0.12 -42.61
C SER A 496 22.05 -0.03 -43.94
N GLU A 497 21.43 0.59 -44.95
CA GLU A 497 22.15 1.14 -46.10
C GLU A 497 23.10 2.29 -45.65
N SER A 498 24.18 2.53 -46.40
CA SER A 498 25.30 3.40 -46.00
C SER A 498 24.94 4.86 -45.70
N ASP A 499 23.77 5.30 -46.15
CA ASP A 499 23.34 6.69 -46.17
C ASP A 499 22.15 6.93 -45.22
N THR A 500 21.91 6.02 -44.26
CA THR A 500 20.82 6.10 -43.26
C THR A 500 21.35 6.14 -41.83
N THR A 501 20.87 7.09 -41.03
CA THR A 501 21.13 7.20 -39.58
C THR A 501 19.82 7.04 -38.79
N TYR A 502 19.87 6.53 -37.56
CA TYR A 502 18.68 6.24 -36.76
C TYR A 502 18.68 7.02 -35.45
N ASP A 503 17.53 7.55 -35.02
CA ASP A 503 17.27 7.70 -33.59
C ASP A 503 16.68 6.38 -33.10
N ILE A 504 17.19 5.85 -31.99
CA ILE A 504 16.73 4.58 -31.39
C ILE A 504 16.41 4.82 -29.92
N MET A 505 15.18 4.51 -29.54
CA MET A 505 14.72 4.56 -28.16
C MET A 505 14.13 3.20 -27.75
N PRO A 506 14.88 2.36 -27.01
CA PRO A 506 14.28 1.26 -26.29
C PRO A 506 13.42 1.78 -25.13
N VAL A 507 12.35 1.06 -24.81
CA VAL A 507 11.55 1.18 -23.59
C VAL A 507 11.21 -0.23 -23.13
N PHE A 508 11.19 -0.50 -21.83
CA PHE A 508 11.02 -1.84 -21.30
C PHE A 508 10.14 -1.87 -20.05
N GLU A 509 9.52 -3.02 -19.82
CA GLU A 509 8.73 -3.34 -18.63
C GLU A 509 9.20 -4.68 -18.04
N VAL A 510 9.27 -4.77 -16.71
CA VAL A 510 9.52 -6.05 -16.00
C VAL A 510 8.18 -6.64 -15.59
N VAL A 511 7.90 -7.87 -16.02
CA VAL A 511 6.55 -8.46 -15.97
C VAL A 511 6.61 -9.88 -15.42
N GLY A 512 5.67 -10.23 -14.54
CA GLY A 512 5.61 -11.55 -13.91
C GLY A 512 6.78 -11.89 -12.97
N GLY A 513 7.66 -10.91 -12.67
CA GLY A 513 8.82 -11.08 -11.80
C GLY A 513 10.07 -11.66 -12.47
N ASP A 514 9.99 -12.18 -13.70
CA ASP A 514 11.15 -12.76 -14.40
C ASP A 514 11.26 -12.44 -15.91
N LEU A 515 10.27 -11.78 -16.49
CA LEU A 515 10.26 -11.40 -17.90
C LEU A 515 10.63 -9.94 -18.09
N LEU A 516 11.47 -9.66 -19.08
CA LEU A 516 11.79 -8.31 -19.57
C LEU A 516 11.13 -8.12 -20.94
N SER A 517 10.05 -7.36 -20.97
CA SER A 517 9.29 -7.01 -22.16
C SER A 517 9.85 -5.70 -22.74
N ILE A 518 10.58 -5.78 -23.84
CA ILE A 518 11.24 -4.61 -24.45
C ILE A 518 10.68 -4.31 -25.84
N ARG A 519 10.39 -3.02 -26.05
CA ARG A 519 9.98 -2.42 -27.32
C ARG A 519 11.01 -1.38 -27.73
N VAL A 520 11.34 -1.31 -29.01
CA VAL A 520 12.35 -0.38 -29.54
C VAL A 520 11.71 0.44 -30.64
N TYR A 521 11.61 1.74 -30.41
CA TYR A 521 11.15 2.72 -31.39
C TYR A 521 12.36 3.21 -32.18
N ASN A 522 12.27 3.17 -33.50
CA ASN A 522 13.38 3.49 -34.41
C ASN A 522 12.92 4.45 -35.48
N THR A 523 13.57 5.61 -35.60
CA THR A 523 13.25 6.63 -36.58
C THR A 523 14.42 6.75 -37.56
N ALA A 524 14.20 6.27 -38.79
CA ALA A 524 15.22 6.19 -39.83
C ALA A 524 15.28 7.49 -40.66
N TYR A 525 16.47 8.07 -40.75
CA TYR A 525 16.79 9.27 -41.52
C TYR A 525 17.75 8.92 -42.67
N THR A 526 17.19 8.62 -43.85
CA THR A 526 17.95 8.35 -45.08
C THR A 526 18.24 9.64 -45.84
N ALA A 527 19.48 9.83 -46.31
CA ALA A 527 19.88 11.01 -47.06
C ALA A 527 19.03 11.19 -48.35
N GLY A 528 18.36 12.34 -48.47
CA GLY A 528 17.49 12.66 -49.61
C GLY A 528 16.07 12.09 -49.54
N ALA A 529 15.69 11.39 -48.46
CA ALA A 529 14.29 11.06 -48.20
C ALA A 529 13.45 12.32 -47.92
N ALA A 530 12.16 12.28 -48.26
CA ALA A 530 11.23 13.40 -48.06
C ALA A 530 10.74 13.55 -46.60
N TYR A 531 10.85 12.48 -45.82
CA TYR A 531 10.44 12.35 -44.42
C TYR A 531 11.23 11.18 -43.79
N PRO A 532 11.43 11.17 -42.45
CA PRO A 532 11.93 9.99 -41.76
C PRO A 532 10.86 8.89 -41.70
N VAL A 533 11.28 7.64 -41.55
CA VAL A 533 10.37 6.48 -41.44
C VAL A 533 10.47 5.89 -40.04
N ASN A 534 9.35 5.74 -39.35
CA ASN A 534 9.29 5.16 -38.02
C ASN A 534 9.06 3.65 -38.10
N SER A 535 9.62 2.89 -37.16
CA SER A 535 9.40 1.44 -37.04
C SER A 535 9.51 1.00 -35.58
N ILE A 536 8.84 -0.09 -35.22
CA ILE A 536 8.90 -0.70 -33.90
C ILE A 536 9.44 -2.12 -34.00
N GLN A 537 10.26 -2.52 -33.03
CA GLN A 537 10.66 -3.91 -32.82
C GLN A 537 10.32 -4.33 -31.38
N THR A 538 9.89 -5.58 -31.18
CA THR A 538 9.39 -6.06 -29.89
C THR A 538 9.95 -7.44 -29.57
N GLN A 539 10.41 -7.64 -28.32
CA GLN A 539 11.01 -8.90 -27.91
C GLN A 539 10.83 -9.14 -26.41
N LEU A 540 10.53 -10.39 -26.04
CA LEU A 540 10.39 -10.83 -24.65
C LEU A 540 11.61 -11.66 -24.23
N PHE A 541 12.37 -11.13 -23.26
CA PHE A 541 13.55 -11.76 -22.67
C PHE A 541 13.21 -12.39 -21.31
N SER A 542 13.97 -13.41 -20.90
CA SER A 542 13.97 -13.92 -19.53
C SER A 542 15.16 -13.33 -18.78
N LEU A 543 14.91 -12.77 -17.60
CA LEU A 543 15.93 -12.28 -16.67
C LEU A 543 16.61 -13.44 -15.91
N THR A 544 15.93 -14.57 -15.78
CA THR A 544 16.41 -15.78 -15.09
C THR A 544 17.30 -16.67 -15.95
N THR A 545 17.11 -16.72 -17.27
CA THR A 545 17.95 -17.52 -18.20
C THR A 545 18.75 -16.68 -19.20
N GLY A 546 18.43 -15.41 -19.38
CA GLY A 546 19.02 -14.54 -20.40
C GLY A 546 18.58 -14.92 -21.83
N ASP A 547 17.55 -15.74 -22.01
CA ASP A 547 17.05 -16.11 -23.33
C ASP A 547 16.17 -15.00 -23.92
N LYS A 548 16.54 -14.52 -25.11
CA LYS A 548 15.79 -13.53 -25.88
C LYS A 548 14.47 -14.02 -26.50
N ASN A 549 14.02 -15.24 -26.22
CA ASN A 549 12.73 -15.76 -26.72
C ASN A 549 11.97 -16.44 -25.55
N ALA A 550 11.69 -15.70 -24.48
CA ALA A 550 11.01 -16.23 -23.28
C ALA A 550 9.51 -16.54 -23.50
N GLY A 551 8.95 -16.13 -24.64
CA GLY A 551 7.63 -16.54 -25.10
C GLY A 551 7.20 -15.86 -26.40
N ASN A 552 6.03 -16.26 -26.87
CA ASN A 552 5.24 -15.63 -27.92
C ASN A 552 3.83 -15.34 -27.39
N ILE A 553 3.03 -14.49 -28.05
CA ILE A 553 1.71 -14.07 -27.52
C ILE A 553 0.76 -15.26 -27.23
N TRP A 554 0.86 -16.36 -27.98
CA TRP A 554 0.01 -17.55 -27.78
C TRP A 554 0.46 -18.43 -26.59
N ASP A 555 1.63 -18.16 -26.01
CA ASP A 555 2.00 -18.73 -24.70
C ASP A 555 1.30 -18.00 -23.55
N PHE A 556 0.73 -16.83 -23.81
CA PHE A 556 -0.02 -16.02 -22.83
C PHE A 556 -1.53 -16.06 -23.07
N ILE A 557 -1.99 -16.22 -24.31
CA ILE A 557 -3.41 -16.23 -24.70
C ILE A 557 -3.84 -17.63 -25.16
N LYS A 558 -4.69 -18.30 -24.35
CA LYS A 558 -5.13 -19.69 -24.60
C LYS A 558 -6.19 -19.82 -25.72
N ASP A 559 -6.98 -18.78 -25.98
CA ASP A 559 -7.96 -18.76 -27.08
C ASP A 559 -7.65 -17.66 -28.10
N LYS A 560 -6.93 -18.06 -29.15
CA LYS A 560 -6.62 -17.23 -30.31
C LYS A 560 -7.85 -16.73 -31.08
N ASN A 561 -8.92 -17.52 -31.15
CA ASN A 561 -10.13 -17.14 -31.89
C ASN A 561 -10.91 -16.07 -31.14
N ALA A 562 -11.01 -16.20 -29.82
CA ALA A 562 -11.61 -15.18 -28.96
C ALA A 562 -10.79 -13.88 -28.97
N PHE A 563 -9.46 -13.94 -28.94
CA PHE A 563 -8.60 -12.75 -29.13
C PHE A 563 -8.82 -12.07 -30.49
N LYS A 564 -8.93 -12.87 -31.57
CA LYS A 564 -9.28 -12.36 -32.90
C LYS A 564 -10.68 -11.72 -32.94
N GLN A 565 -11.63 -12.22 -32.14
CA GLN A 565 -12.96 -11.61 -32.02
C GLN A 565 -12.90 -10.26 -31.28
N LEU A 566 -12.10 -10.11 -30.21
CA LEU A 566 -11.88 -8.81 -29.56
C LEU A 566 -11.34 -7.75 -30.54
N VAL A 567 -10.46 -8.14 -31.46
CA VAL A 567 -9.99 -7.27 -32.55
C VAL A 567 -11.13 -6.93 -33.53
N LEU A 568 -11.93 -7.91 -33.97
CA LEU A 568 -13.04 -7.66 -34.90
C LEU A 568 -14.17 -6.82 -34.27
N ASP A 569 -14.36 -6.92 -32.96
CA ASP A 569 -15.30 -6.12 -32.17
C ASP A 569 -14.79 -4.71 -31.84
N GLY A 570 -13.53 -4.40 -32.22
CA GLY A 570 -12.92 -3.08 -32.00
C GLY A 570 -12.57 -2.78 -30.54
N LYS A 571 -12.30 -3.82 -29.73
CA LYS A 571 -12.13 -3.70 -28.27
C LYS A 571 -10.78 -3.13 -27.81
N LEU A 572 -9.71 -3.44 -28.54
CA LEU A 572 -8.39 -2.87 -28.27
C LEU A 572 -8.43 -1.35 -28.50
N GLY A 573 -7.58 -0.59 -27.82
CA GLY A 573 -7.21 0.76 -28.23
C GLY A 573 -6.52 0.77 -29.60
N MET A 574 -6.27 1.96 -30.14
CA MET A 574 -5.51 2.11 -31.39
C MET A 574 -4.80 3.46 -31.44
N THR A 575 -3.49 3.41 -31.72
CA THR A 575 -2.65 4.58 -32.01
C THR A 575 -1.92 4.38 -33.35
N ALA A 576 -1.74 5.44 -34.14
CA ALA A 576 -1.01 5.40 -35.41
C ALA A 576 0.27 6.24 -35.32
N ALA A 577 1.44 5.62 -35.53
CA ALA A 577 2.72 6.27 -35.34
C ALA A 577 2.99 7.34 -36.41
N GLY A 578 3.23 8.58 -35.99
CA GLY A 578 3.42 9.74 -36.89
C GLY A 578 2.12 10.45 -37.32
N VAL A 579 0.97 10.14 -36.70
CA VAL A 579 -0.31 10.80 -36.97
C VAL A 579 -0.81 11.53 -35.71
N GLU A 580 -0.98 12.85 -35.79
CA GLU A 580 -1.57 13.66 -34.72
C GLU A 580 -3.09 13.84 -34.92
N GLY A 581 -3.86 13.77 -33.83
CA GLY A 581 -5.32 14.00 -33.82
C GLY A 581 -6.18 12.73 -33.91
N GLU A 582 -7.49 12.91 -34.12
CA GLU A 582 -8.45 11.80 -34.19
C GLU A 582 -8.22 10.93 -35.45
N ILE A 583 -8.03 9.62 -35.24
CA ILE A 583 -7.86 8.65 -36.34
C ILE A 583 -9.18 8.54 -37.12
N PRO A 584 -9.21 8.83 -38.44
CA PRO A 584 -10.43 8.75 -39.24
C PRO A 584 -11.07 7.37 -39.20
N LYS A 585 -12.41 7.31 -39.11
CA LYS A 585 -13.16 6.06 -38.94
C LYS A 585 -12.85 4.98 -39.99
N ASP A 586 -12.62 5.39 -41.24
CA ASP A 586 -12.30 4.46 -42.34
C ASP A 586 -10.87 3.90 -42.20
N LEU A 587 -9.91 4.71 -41.76
CA LEU A 587 -8.54 4.27 -41.43
C LEU A 587 -8.56 3.33 -40.21
N LYS A 588 -9.31 3.67 -39.16
CA LYS A 588 -9.55 2.78 -38.01
C LYS A 588 -10.12 1.43 -38.49
N SER A 589 -11.13 1.45 -39.36
CA SER A 589 -11.74 0.23 -39.90
C SER A 589 -10.77 -0.62 -40.74
N GLU A 590 -9.88 0.02 -41.53
CA GLU A 590 -8.83 -0.68 -42.28
C GLU A 590 -7.78 -1.31 -41.34
N ALA A 591 -7.44 -0.64 -40.24
CA ALA A 591 -6.41 -1.07 -39.31
C ALA A 591 -6.78 -2.32 -38.50
N TYR A 592 -7.95 -2.36 -37.84
CA TYR A 592 -8.38 -3.57 -37.11
C TYR A 592 -8.62 -4.74 -38.08
N LYS A 593 -9.05 -4.45 -39.32
CA LYS A 593 -9.11 -5.47 -40.36
C LYS A 593 -7.72 -6.05 -40.64
N LYS A 594 -6.71 -5.21 -40.90
CA LYS A 594 -5.33 -5.65 -41.15
C LYS A 594 -4.78 -6.45 -39.97
N LEU A 595 -5.01 -6.00 -38.73
CA LEU A 595 -4.64 -6.74 -37.52
C LEU A 595 -5.29 -8.14 -37.47
N SER A 596 -6.61 -8.23 -37.75
CA SER A 596 -7.32 -9.51 -37.79
C SER A 596 -6.80 -10.47 -38.88
N GLU A 597 -6.30 -9.95 -40.00
CA GLU A 597 -5.66 -10.72 -41.07
C GLU A 597 -4.23 -11.15 -40.65
N SER A 598 -3.49 -10.29 -39.94
CA SER A 598 -2.14 -10.55 -39.42
C SER A 598 -2.08 -11.62 -38.33
N ILE A 599 -3.12 -11.74 -37.48
CA ILE A 599 -3.19 -12.71 -36.37
C ILE A 599 -2.90 -14.16 -36.80
N ASP A 600 -3.20 -14.54 -38.05
CA ASP A 600 -2.97 -15.90 -38.56
C ASP A 600 -1.61 -16.14 -39.21
N THR A 601 -0.72 -15.14 -39.17
CA THR A 601 0.70 -15.30 -39.54
C THR A 601 1.52 -15.87 -38.37
N SER A 602 2.65 -16.51 -38.70
CA SER A 602 3.66 -16.92 -37.71
C SER A 602 4.52 -15.76 -37.20
N GLU A 603 4.50 -14.62 -37.87
CA GLU A 603 5.26 -13.42 -37.53
C GLU A 603 4.57 -12.63 -36.41
N PHE A 604 3.25 -12.45 -36.52
CA PHE A 604 2.43 -11.75 -35.52
C PHE A 604 2.57 -12.33 -34.10
N ALA A 605 2.89 -13.62 -33.97
CA ALA A 605 3.15 -14.24 -32.67
C ALA A 605 4.26 -13.54 -31.85
N LYS A 606 5.13 -12.76 -32.51
CA LYS A 606 6.20 -11.94 -31.91
C LYS A 606 5.92 -10.43 -31.93
N GLN A 607 4.85 -9.98 -32.61
CA GLN A 607 4.48 -8.56 -32.75
C GLN A 607 3.66 -8.09 -31.53
N PHE A 608 4.17 -8.37 -30.32
CA PHE A 608 3.54 -8.06 -29.04
C PHE A 608 4.56 -7.58 -28.02
N TYR A 609 4.11 -6.79 -27.05
CA TYR A 609 4.82 -6.47 -25.83
C TYR A 609 3.83 -6.29 -24.68
N PHE A 610 4.25 -6.57 -23.45
CA PHE A 610 3.62 -5.97 -22.27
C PHE A 610 4.15 -4.55 -22.12
N GLY A 611 3.24 -3.62 -21.84
CA GLY A 611 3.53 -2.20 -21.73
C GLY A 611 2.83 -1.55 -20.52
N ASP A 612 3.18 -0.29 -20.35
CA ASP A 612 2.90 0.61 -19.24
C ASP A 612 1.43 0.53 -18.81
N GLY A 613 1.17 0.58 -17.49
CA GLY A 613 -0.18 0.48 -16.94
C GLY A 613 -0.84 -0.90 -17.08
N GLY A 614 -0.05 -1.97 -17.31
CA GLY A 614 -0.55 -3.34 -17.34
C GLY A 614 -1.27 -3.72 -18.64
N ASN A 615 -0.81 -3.20 -19.78
CA ASN A 615 -1.45 -3.40 -21.07
C ASN A 615 -0.72 -4.46 -21.91
N LEU A 616 -1.46 -5.42 -22.48
CA LEU A 616 -0.96 -6.21 -23.60
C LEU A 616 -1.09 -5.36 -24.86
N ASN A 617 0.05 -5.09 -25.50
CA ASN A 617 0.13 -4.35 -26.73
C ASN A 617 0.46 -5.30 -27.88
N VAL A 618 -0.20 -5.10 -29.02
CA VAL A 618 0.11 -5.76 -30.29
C VAL A 618 0.23 -4.71 -31.39
N TRP A 619 0.95 -5.02 -32.46
CA TRP A 619 1.16 -4.07 -33.54
C TRP A 619 1.14 -4.73 -34.91
N CYS A 620 0.94 -3.92 -35.96
CA CYS A 620 1.21 -4.32 -37.32
C CYS A 620 1.69 -3.12 -38.15
N GLU A 621 2.41 -3.42 -39.24
CA GLU A 621 2.84 -2.42 -40.21
C GLU A 621 1.68 -1.53 -40.68
N GLY A 622 1.96 -0.28 -41.02
CA GLY A 622 0.98 0.65 -41.57
C GLY A 622 0.65 0.35 -43.03
N LYS A 623 0.05 1.33 -43.71
CA LYS A 623 -0.21 1.27 -45.15
C LYS A 623 0.74 2.15 -45.95
N ASN A 624 1.15 3.27 -45.35
CA ASN A 624 2.14 4.25 -45.82
C ASN A 624 2.27 5.34 -44.73
N HIS A 625 3.37 6.08 -44.76
CA HIS A 625 3.68 7.16 -43.80
C HIS A 625 2.52 8.14 -43.52
N ALA A 626 1.76 8.57 -44.54
CA ALA A 626 0.64 9.50 -44.37
C ALA A 626 -0.61 8.89 -43.69
N THR A 627 -0.57 7.60 -43.37
CA THR A 627 -1.56 6.87 -42.55
C THR A 627 -0.94 6.32 -41.26
N GLY A 628 0.27 6.77 -40.93
CA GLY A 628 1.14 6.21 -39.91
C GLY A 628 1.98 5.04 -40.44
N ASP A 629 3.25 5.00 -40.03
CA ASP A 629 4.20 3.96 -40.49
C ASP A 629 3.86 2.58 -39.90
N TYR A 630 3.39 2.54 -38.65
CA TYR A 630 2.84 1.35 -38.00
C TYR A 630 1.64 1.70 -37.11
N TRP A 631 0.82 0.70 -36.79
CA TRP A 631 -0.36 0.82 -35.93
C TRP A 631 -0.17 -0.02 -34.67
N LEU A 632 -0.32 0.64 -33.50
CA LEU A 632 -0.33 0.02 -32.19
C LEU A 632 -1.76 -0.23 -31.74
N PHE A 633 -1.98 -1.32 -31.02
CA PHE A 633 -3.27 -1.68 -30.43
C PHE A 633 -3.04 -2.27 -29.03
N ASP A 634 -3.67 -1.67 -28.03
CA ASP A 634 -3.52 -1.93 -26.61
C ASP A 634 -4.79 -2.54 -26.01
N ILE A 635 -4.65 -3.34 -24.95
CA ILE A 635 -5.78 -3.79 -24.11
C ILE A 635 -5.27 -4.12 -22.70
N PRO A 636 -5.95 -3.70 -21.62
CA PRO A 636 -5.57 -4.08 -20.26
C PRO A 636 -5.55 -5.61 -20.12
N VAL A 637 -4.51 -6.18 -19.52
CA VAL A 637 -4.44 -7.65 -19.37
C VAL A 637 -5.62 -8.20 -18.56
N THR A 638 -6.21 -7.38 -17.69
CA THR A 638 -7.38 -7.70 -16.88
C THR A 638 -8.64 -8.00 -17.71
N GLU A 639 -8.80 -7.40 -18.90
CA GLU A 639 -9.89 -7.76 -19.84
C GLU A 639 -9.66 -9.11 -20.53
N LEU A 640 -8.43 -9.64 -20.50
CA LEU A 640 -8.04 -10.88 -21.16
C LEU A 640 -8.24 -12.14 -20.29
N GLU A 641 -8.60 -12.00 -19.01
CA GLU A 641 -8.68 -13.09 -18.01
C GLU A 641 -9.38 -14.36 -18.52
N ASN A 642 -10.55 -14.21 -19.16
CA ASN A 642 -11.31 -15.34 -19.71
C ASN A 642 -10.52 -16.14 -20.77
N ILE A 643 -9.64 -15.47 -21.52
CA ILE A 643 -8.82 -16.02 -22.61
C ILE A 643 -7.33 -16.11 -22.25
N ALA A 644 -6.97 -15.82 -21.00
CA ALA A 644 -5.62 -15.90 -20.46
C ALA A 644 -5.19 -17.35 -20.24
N SER A 645 -3.94 -17.67 -20.55
CA SER A 645 -3.30 -18.93 -20.15
C SER A 645 -2.80 -18.86 -18.70
N ASP A 646 -2.36 -20.01 -18.20
CA ASP A 646 -1.72 -20.16 -16.88
C ASP A 646 -0.43 -19.32 -16.74
N ARG A 647 0.20 -18.87 -17.85
CA ARG A 647 1.33 -17.91 -17.83
C ARG A 647 0.90 -16.45 -17.70
N LEU A 648 -0.35 -16.12 -18.05
CA LEU A 648 -0.87 -14.75 -18.01
C LEU A 648 -1.73 -14.48 -16.77
N LEU A 649 -2.40 -15.50 -16.21
CA LEU A 649 -3.22 -15.35 -15.00
C LEU A 649 -2.44 -14.74 -13.80
N PRO A 650 -1.21 -15.17 -13.46
CA PRO A 650 -0.44 -14.54 -12.37
C PRO A 650 -0.08 -13.06 -12.65
N ILE A 651 0.12 -12.70 -13.91
CA ILE A 651 0.39 -11.32 -14.34
C ILE A 651 -0.89 -10.47 -14.19
N ILE A 652 -2.05 -11.03 -14.53
CA ILE A 652 -3.36 -10.40 -14.32
C ILE A 652 -3.65 -10.21 -12.84
N GLU A 653 -3.39 -11.22 -12.00
CA GLU A 653 -3.58 -11.17 -10.56
C GLU A 653 -2.67 -10.11 -9.91
N ALA A 654 -1.40 -10.04 -10.31
CA ALA A 654 -0.48 -9.00 -9.85
C ALA A 654 -0.97 -7.59 -10.25
N ILE A 655 -1.42 -7.39 -11.50
CA ILE A 655 -1.92 -6.09 -11.97
C ILE A 655 -3.26 -5.72 -11.30
N LYS A 656 -4.14 -6.69 -11.01
CA LYS A 656 -5.35 -6.45 -10.20
C LYS A 656 -5.01 -5.97 -8.78
N LYS A 657 -3.97 -6.54 -8.16
CA LYS A 657 -3.45 -6.11 -6.84
C LYS A 657 -2.75 -4.75 -6.86
N LEU A 658 -2.46 -4.19 -8.05
CA LEU A 658 -1.89 -2.85 -8.24
C LEU A 658 -2.91 -1.82 -8.79
N SER A 659 -4.15 -2.23 -9.07
CA SER A 659 -5.19 -1.41 -9.71
C SER A 659 -6.43 -1.18 -8.83
N ASN A 660 -6.48 -1.78 -7.64
CA ASN A 660 -7.50 -1.61 -6.62
C ASN A 660 -6.94 -0.72 -5.49
#